data_AF-A0A536NWB2-F1
#
_entry.id   AF-A0A536NWB2-F1
#
_cell.length_a   1.000
_cell.length_b   1.000
_cell.length_c   1.000
_cell.angle_alpha   90.00
_cell.angle_beta   90.00
_cell.angle_gamma   90.00
#
_symmetry.space_group_name_H-M   'P 1'
#
loop_
_entity.id
_entity.type
_entity.pdbx_description
1 polymer ?
#
loop_
_entity_poly.entity_id
_entity_poly.type
_entity_poly.pdbx_seq_one_letter_code
_entity_poly.pdbx_strand_id
1 'polypeptide(L)'
;MTRRYRPFDPFERGPFEPPRELRVPRPPRRFWIGVGLFGVASLIFIFASPIVSLITELQWYNALGFKDIYTTRLVLQTVLFVGSLAITFAYLFANALIALRARSGPGLRAVGIKRPILRSPTGIVALIASAIIALILSGGAGTQWQVLALFQHASPTGVTDPVLGQDISFYLLSLPFLHSIVNWALGLGFMGTLLVAVLYAWRGDSFDLNFSPLAIAHLSATLAVFAVALAGWLWLGRFDLLYSHNSTVVWGAAYTDVNARMPLMTFEAGAGIVLAGGLVANLWVRRLWVPLAAAGLFVAMLVLGQIYPAVVQGFFVTPNAQSYELPYIEREIAGTRSAYGLSDVSVRNFTGDQPLTAQAVQNDSVTVDNLRLWDFAPLQDTYEQLQSIRTYYHFYDIDIDRYTVGTQYKSLEISAREFDLSRLPASAQNWINQHLQYTHGYGVAASPVNAVVGEGLPDYVVGDIPPAGKLPVTKPAIYFGENTDDYAIAPTSIKEFDYPKGAQDVYANYTGTHGVSLDGANRALWSLRLGDFNLLVSSQLTPQSEILYRRNIVDRVTELAPFLTFDGDPYIVVVNGKLYWMIDAYTTGATFPYSQTSSFNDNDINYIRNSVKVVVDAYEGTVDFYVVDPKDPIIKAYEGTFPKLFKPIDTMPAGLRAHIRVPVDLFDVQVQIYETYHITDPKVFFAREDVWDVPTASSSPGAVGSQVQPYYVLFRLPGESNPEFMLIMPFTPHGKPNMVSWLAARSDGSNYGDYVAFLLPKDKVIFGPQQVANRINENPAVSRDFTLFHQAGSTVVQGNLLVVPIGDSFLYFEPIYLRASQTQSLPELKKVILADQDSVVYTDTLQQAIDQLVGTAHAPPPTNNPPATTLTPAQVAQIADLVTQANMHYAAAYAALKIGDFTTFANEMAKVGQILQQLQAITGTTPTPGGATPTPSPGARASPSP
;
A
#
# COMPACT_ATOMS: atom_id res chain seq x y z
N MET A 1 -27.34 -6.89 -93.61
CA MET A 1 -26.54 -7.89 -94.34
C MET A 1 -25.71 -8.70 -93.34
N THR A 2 -26.08 -9.98 -93.22
CA THR A 2 -25.29 -11.16 -92.81
C THR A 2 -24.23 -11.04 -91.69
N ARG A 3 -24.62 -11.51 -90.49
CA ARG A 3 -23.72 -12.13 -89.51
C ARG A 3 -23.15 -13.44 -90.07
N ARG A 4 -21.86 -13.70 -89.88
CA ARG A 4 -21.29 -15.05 -89.90
C ARG A 4 -20.64 -15.35 -88.55
N TYR A 5 -21.17 -16.40 -87.93
CA TYR A 5 -20.63 -17.10 -86.76
C TYR A 5 -19.36 -17.85 -87.18
N ARG A 6 -18.34 -17.90 -86.32
CA ARG A 6 -17.32 -18.96 -86.33
C ARG A 6 -17.55 -19.87 -85.11
N PRO A 7 -17.29 -21.18 -85.22
CA PRO A 7 -17.64 -22.15 -84.19
C PRO A 7 -16.65 -22.12 -83.02
N PHE A 8 -17.18 -22.45 -81.85
CA PHE A 8 -16.47 -22.73 -80.61
C PHE A 8 -15.71 -24.06 -80.77
N ASP A 9 -14.39 -24.03 -80.60
CA ASP A 9 -13.55 -25.24 -80.50
C ASP A 9 -13.28 -25.52 -79.01
N PRO A 10 -13.77 -26.64 -78.43
CA PRO A 10 -13.57 -26.95 -77.02
C PRO A 10 -12.20 -27.58 -76.70
N PHE A 11 -11.25 -27.71 -77.65
CA PHE A 11 -10.03 -28.50 -77.43
C PHE A 11 -8.68 -27.79 -77.67
N GLU A 12 -8.63 -26.46 -77.80
CA GLU A 12 -7.37 -25.71 -77.67
C GLU A 12 -7.09 -25.32 -76.20
N ARG A 13 -6.62 -26.29 -75.40
CA ARG A 13 -5.82 -26.03 -74.19
C ARG A 13 -4.72 -27.07 -74.07
N GLY A 14 -3.51 -26.71 -74.49
CA GLY A 14 -2.30 -27.50 -74.23
C GLY A 14 -1.90 -27.46 -72.74
N PRO A 15 -1.23 -28.49 -72.20
CA PRO A 15 -0.89 -28.59 -70.77
C PRO A 15 0.34 -27.76 -70.35
N PHE A 16 0.68 -26.70 -71.08
CA PHE A 16 1.84 -25.86 -70.81
C PHE A 16 1.55 -24.39 -71.16
N GLU A 17 0.62 -23.76 -70.43
CA GLU A 17 0.65 -22.29 -70.27
C GLU A 17 1.56 -21.96 -69.08
N PRO A 18 2.57 -21.08 -69.23
CA PRO A 18 3.33 -20.58 -68.10
C PRO A 18 2.40 -19.82 -67.14
N PRO A 19 2.65 -19.83 -65.81
CA PRO A 19 1.83 -19.07 -64.89
C PRO A 19 1.81 -17.61 -65.34
N ARG A 20 0.61 -17.02 -65.47
CA ARG A 20 0.47 -15.57 -65.68
C ARG A 20 1.31 -14.90 -64.60
N GLU A 21 2.39 -14.25 -65.01
CA GLU A 21 3.17 -13.38 -64.12
C GLU A 21 2.19 -12.38 -63.51
N LEU A 22 1.87 -12.55 -62.23
CA LEU A 22 1.28 -11.52 -61.39
C LEU A 22 2.34 -10.40 -61.33
N ARG A 23 2.33 -9.50 -62.31
CA ARG A 23 3.12 -8.28 -62.30
C ARG A 23 2.55 -7.40 -61.19
N VAL A 24 3.11 -7.56 -60.00
CA VAL A 24 2.91 -6.59 -58.92
C VAL A 24 3.42 -5.25 -59.44
N PRO A 25 2.56 -4.22 -59.60
CA PRO A 25 3.00 -2.93 -60.11
C PRO A 25 4.06 -2.37 -59.17
N ARG A 26 5.24 -2.02 -59.71
CA ARG A 26 6.30 -1.37 -58.93
C ARG A 26 5.76 -0.04 -58.41
N PRO A 27 5.74 0.21 -57.09
CA PRO A 27 5.20 1.43 -56.56
C PRO A 27 5.93 2.65 -57.14
N PRO A 28 5.21 3.72 -57.53
CA PRO A 28 5.80 4.88 -58.20
C PRO A 28 6.83 5.56 -57.29
N ARG A 29 7.83 6.25 -57.87
CA ARG A 29 8.89 6.96 -57.11
C ARG A 29 8.35 7.91 -56.02
N ARG A 30 7.13 8.45 -56.22
CA ARG A 30 6.40 9.29 -55.24
C ARG A 30 5.95 8.52 -53.99
N PHE A 31 5.64 7.22 -54.11
CA PHE A 31 5.34 6.36 -52.96
C PHE A 31 6.57 6.23 -52.05
N TRP A 32 7.75 5.97 -52.63
CA TRP A 32 9.00 5.90 -51.85
C TRP A 32 9.44 7.24 -51.24
N ILE A 33 9.12 8.37 -51.89
CA ILE A 33 9.30 9.71 -51.30
C ILE A 33 8.35 9.89 -50.11
N GLY A 34 7.07 9.50 -50.25
CA GLY A 34 6.10 9.52 -49.15
C GLY A 34 6.50 8.63 -47.98
N VAL A 35 6.96 7.41 -48.25
CA VAL A 35 7.52 6.47 -47.24
C VAL A 35 8.78 7.04 -46.60
N GLY A 36 9.65 7.70 -47.36
CA GLY A 36 10.84 8.37 -46.83
C GLY A 36 10.49 9.54 -45.90
N LEU A 37 9.54 10.39 -46.30
CA LEU A 37 9.05 11.49 -45.46
C LEU A 37 8.34 10.98 -44.21
N PHE A 38 7.50 9.95 -44.34
CA PHE A 38 6.86 9.29 -43.21
C PHE A 38 7.90 8.65 -42.27
N GLY A 39 8.93 8.01 -42.81
CA GLY A 39 10.04 7.46 -42.05
C GLY A 39 10.83 8.53 -41.29
N VAL A 40 11.14 9.65 -41.94
CA VAL A 40 11.81 10.79 -41.30
C VAL A 40 10.91 11.42 -40.23
N ALA A 41 9.62 11.62 -40.49
CA ALA A 41 8.67 12.14 -39.52
C ALA A 41 8.52 11.20 -38.31
N SER A 42 8.46 9.88 -38.56
CA SER A 42 8.44 8.86 -37.51
C SER A 42 9.72 8.88 -36.68
N LEU A 43 10.89 8.99 -37.33
CA LEU A 43 12.17 9.12 -36.62
C LEU A 43 12.22 10.40 -35.78
N ILE A 44 11.82 11.54 -36.33
CA ILE A 44 11.73 12.80 -35.59
C ILE A 44 10.81 12.63 -34.39
N PHE A 45 9.64 12.02 -34.55
CA PHE A 45 8.70 11.80 -33.45
C PHE A 45 9.29 10.88 -32.37
N ILE A 46 9.93 9.77 -32.77
CA ILE A 46 10.59 8.81 -31.89
C ILE A 46 11.71 9.47 -31.09
N PHE A 47 12.51 10.35 -31.71
CA PHE A 47 13.63 11.01 -31.03
C PHE A 47 13.23 12.30 -30.30
N ALA A 48 12.16 12.99 -30.72
CA ALA A 48 11.70 14.22 -30.09
C ALA A 48 11.09 13.94 -28.72
N SER A 49 10.30 12.87 -28.57
CA SER A 49 9.62 12.56 -27.30
C SER A 49 10.59 12.39 -26.10
N PRO A 50 11.69 11.62 -26.19
CA PRO A 50 12.68 11.53 -25.11
C PRO A 50 13.35 12.87 -24.78
N ILE A 51 13.60 13.71 -25.78
CA ILE A 51 14.21 15.04 -25.59
C ILE A 51 13.23 15.99 -24.91
N VAL A 52 11.97 16.01 -25.36
CA VAL A 52 10.91 16.80 -24.72
C VAL A 52 10.75 16.37 -23.27
N SER A 53 10.64 15.05 -23.02
CA SER A 53 10.57 14.48 -21.68
C SER A 53 11.78 14.90 -20.82
N LEU A 54 13.00 14.80 -21.35
CA LEU A 54 14.21 15.19 -20.63
C LEU A 54 14.17 16.66 -20.22
N ILE A 55 13.77 17.55 -21.12
CA ILE A 55 13.72 19.00 -20.85
C ILE A 55 12.62 19.33 -19.85
N THR A 56 11.40 18.81 -20.03
CA THR A 56 10.27 19.11 -19.14
C THR A 56 10.48 18.53 -17.74
N GLU A 57 11.09 17.34 -17.62
CA GLU A 57 11.47 16.78 -16.33
C GLU A 57 12.54 17.65 -15.65
N LEU A 58 13.60 18.04 -16.38
CA LEU A 58 14.60 18.97 -15.83
C LEU A 58 14.00 20.29 -15.35
N GLN A 59 12.99 20.82 -16.07
CA GLN A 59 12.28 22.03 -15.65
C GLN A 59 11.50 21.81 -14.35
N TRP A 60 10.77 20.70 -14.24
CA TRP A 60 10.00 20.36 -13.04
C TRP A 60 10.89 20.17 -11.81
N TYR A 61 11.95 19.37 -11.92
CA TYR A 61 12.93 19.21 -10.85
C TYR A 61 13.60 20.54 -10.47
N ASN A 62 13.90 21.39 -11.45
CA ASN A 62 14.51 22.70 -11.18
C ASN A 62 13.56 23.67 -10.47
N ALA A 63 12.26 23.65 -10.80
CA ALA A 63 11.25 24.46 -10.13
C ALA A 63 11.15 24.15 -8.63
N LEU A 64 11.42 22.90 -8.24
CA LEU A 64 11.46 22.45 -6.83
C LEU A 64 12.84 22.54 -6.18
N GLY A 65 13.87 22.99 -6.91
CA GLY A 65 15.26 23.01 -6.41
C GLY A 65 15.97 21.65 -6.39
N PHE A 66 15.37 20.61 -6.99
CA PHE A 66 15.85 19.23 -7.01
C PHE A 66 16.55 18.80 -8.31
N LYS A 67 16.96 19.75 -9.15
CA LYS A 67 17.66 19.48 -10.43
C LYS A 67 18.81 18.48 -10.30
N ASP A 68 19.57 18.56 -9.22
CA ASP A 68 20.75 17.71 -8.99
C ASP A 68 20.38 16.23 -8.79
N ILE A 69 19.18 15.92 -8.30
CA ILE A 69 18.71 14.54 -8.12
C ILE A 69 18.51 13.89 -9.48
N TYR A 70 17.77 14.56 -10.36
CA TYR A 70 17.50 14.07 -11.70
C TYR A 70 18.78 13.91 -12.52
N THR A 71 19.69 14.90 -12.46
CA THR A 71 20.96 14.82 -13.20
C THR A 71 21.87 13.73 -12.66
N THR A 72 21.95 13.54 -11.34
CA THR A 72 22.74 12.46 -10.72
C THR A 72 22.20 11.10 -11.12
N ARG A 73 20.88 10.89 -11.02
CA ARG A 73 20.19 9.66 -11.48
C ARG A 73 20.51 9.38 -12.95
N LEU A 74 20.34 10.39 -13.82
CA LEU A 74 20.60 10.27 -15.25
C LEU A 74 22.06 9.96 -15.56
N VAL A 75 23.01 10.58 -14.84
CA VAL A 75 24.45 10.31 -14.98
C VAL A 75 24.76 8.86 -14.61
N LEU A 76 24.27 8.36 -13.47
CA LEU A 76 24.51 6.97 -13.06
C LEU A 76 23.94 5.97 -14.09
N GLN A 77 22.70 6.18 -14.53
CA GLN A 77 22.06 5.36 -15.56
C GLN A 77 22.86 5.40 -16.88
N THR A 78 23.29 6.59 -17.31
CA THR A 78 24.03 6.77 -18.56
C THR A 78 25.42 6.15 -18.48
N VAL A 79 26.13 6.28 -17.35
CA VAL A 79 27.45 5.67 -17.14
C VAL A 79 27.35 4.15 -17.19
N LEU A 80 26.36 3.56 -16.51
CA LEU A 80 26.12 2.11 -16.55
C LEU A 80 25.77 1.64 -17.96
N PHE A 81 24.84 2.32 -18.63
CA PHE A 81 24.42 1.98 -19.98
C PHE A 81 25.57 2.10 -20.99
N VAL A 82 26.24 3.25 -21.06
CA VAL A 82 27.32 3.50 -22.04
C VAL A 82 28.54 2.64 -21.73
N GLY A 83 28.90 2.49 -20.45
CA GLY A 83 30.01 1.64 -20.02
C GLY A 83 29.80 0.18 -20.40
N SER A 84 28.65 -0.40 -20.04
CA SER A 84 28.30 -1.78 -20.40
C SER A 84 28.15 -1.97 -21.91
N LEU A 85 27.63 -0.97 -22.63
CA LEU A 85 27.50 -1.00 -24.09
C LEU A 85 28.86 -1.02 -24.78
N ALA A 86 29.78 -0.14 -24.36
CA ALA A 86 31.11 -0.08 -24.91
C ALA A 86 31.87 -1.39 -24.66
N ILE A 87 31.83 -1.92 -23.44
CA ILE A 87 32.53 -3.17 -23.09
C ILE A 87 31.92 -4.37 -23.83
N THR A 88 30.60 -4.50 -23.84
CA THR A 88 29.90 -5.60 -24.53
C THR A 88 30.15 -5.56 -26.02
N PHE A 89 29.96 -4.40 -26.65
CA PHE A 89 30.15 -4.26 -28.08
C PHE A 89 31.61 -4.51 -28.47
N ALA A 90 32.59 -3.97 -27.72
CA ALA A 90 34.00 -4.22 -27.98
C ALA A 90 34.35 -5.71 -27.87
N TYR A 91 33.86 -6.39 -26.83
CA TYR A 91 34.04 -7.84 -26.65
C TYR A 91 33.43 -8.63 -27.80
N LEU A 92 32.15 -8.40 -28.14
CA LEU A 92 31.46 -9.14 -29.21
C LEU A 92 32.05 -8.83 -30.59
N PHE A 93 32.39 -7.57 -30.86
CA PHE A 93 33.04 -7.16 -32.11
C PHE A 93 34.39 -7.83 -32.29
N ALA A 94 35.22 -7.87 -31.24
CA ALA A 94 36.52 -8.54 -31.28
C ALA A 94 36.36 -10.03 -31.59
N ASN A 95 35.47 -10.72 -30.89
CA ASN A 95 35.19 -12.14 -31.12
C ASN A 95 34.59 -12.38 -32.53
N ALA A 96 33.62 -11.60 -32.97
CA ALA A 96 33.05 -11.69 -34.32
C ALA A 96 34.13 -11.48 -35.40
N LEU A 97 35.02 -10.51 -35.23
CA LEU A 97 36.13 -10.26 -36.15
C LEU A 97 37.10 -11.44 -36.21
N ILE A 98 37.44 -12.05 -35.07
CA ILE A 98 38.27 -13.26 -35.01
C ILE A 98 37.58 -14.41 -35.75
N ALA A 99 36.29 -14.65 -35.50
CA ALA A 99 35.53 -15.70 -36.16
C ALA A 99 35.47 -15.53 -37.69
N LEU A 100 35.15 -14.33 -38.16
CA LEU A 100 35.09 -14.01 -39.60
C LEU A 100 36.47 -14.10 -40.28
N ARG A 101 37.55 -13.73 -39.56
CA ARG A 101 38.93 -13.89 -40.06
C ARG A 101 39.34 -15.35 -40.16
N ALA A 102 38.97 -16.17 -39.18
CA ALA A 102 39.25 -17.61 -39.21
C ALA A 102 38.48 -18.32 -40.34
N ARG A 103 37.22 -17.90 -40.60
CA ARG A 103 36.37 -18.43 -41.69
C ARG A 103 36.91 -18.11 -43.09
N SER A 104 37.60 -16.98 -43.26
CA SER A 104 38.06 -16.51 -44.58
C SER A 104 39.31 -17.22 -45.12
N GLY A 105 39.98 -18.07 -44.32
CA GLY A 105 41.02 -19.03 -44.74
C GLY A 105 42.33 -18.46 -45.33
N PRO A 106 43.47 -19.18 -45.23
CA PRO A 106 44.70 -18.83 -45.94
C PRO A 106 44.59 -18.97 -47.47
N GLY A 107 43.81 -19.95 -47.97
CA GLY A 107 43.76 -20.32 -49.39
C GLY A 107 43.22 -19.23 -50.32
N LEU A 108 42.22 -18.44 -49.90
CA LEU A 108 41.70 -17.32 -50.68
C LEU A 108 42.65 -16.12 -50.69
N ARG A 109 43.43 -15.93 -49.61
CA ARG A 109 44.45 -14.87 -49.50
C ARG A 109 45.73 -15.22 -50.27
N ALA A 110 46.11 -16.50 -50.30
CA ALA A 110 47.24 -17.00 -51.09
C ALA A 110 47.04 -16.83 -52.60
N VAL A 111 45.78 -16.79 -53.06
CA VAL A 111 45.39 -16.53 -54.47
C VAL A 111 45.07 -15.03 -54.71
N GLY A 112 45.39 -14.13 -53.77
CA GLY A 112 45.28 -12.68 -53.96
C GLY A 112 43.87 -12.06 -53.83
N ILE A 113 42.85 -12.85 -53.46
CA ILE A 113 41.47 -12.35 -53.35
C ILE A 113 41.26 -11.66 -52.00
N LYS A 114 41.37 -10.32 -51.99
CA LYS A 114 41.02 -9.49 -50.82
C LYS A 114 39.51 -9.28 -50.74
N ARG A 115 38.78 -10.14 -50.02
CA ARG A 115 37.36 -9.89 -49.70
C ARG A 115 37.24 -9.00 -48.45
N PRO A 116 36.40 -7.96 -48.46
CA PRO A 116 36.16 -7.15 -47.27
C PRO A 116 35.35 -7.96 -46.25
N ILE A 117 36.00 -8.42 -45.19
CA ILE A 117 35.43 -9.33 -44.18
C ILE A 117 34.18 -8.70 -43.52
N LEU A 118 34.26 -7.42 -43.15
CA LEU A 118 33.18 -6.67 -42.49
C LEU A 118 32.07 -6.22 -43.45
N ARG A 119 32.36 -6.04 -44.75
CA ARG A 119 31.36 -5.65 -45.76
C ARG A 119 30.68 -6.85 -46.44
N SER A 120 30.98 -8.08 -45.99
CA SER A 120 30.26 -9.27 -46.43
C SER A 120 28.88 -9.34 -45.77
N PRO A 121 27.86 -10.00 -46.36
CA PRO A 121 26.55 -10.16 -45.73
C PRO A 121 26.64 -10.75 -44.32
N THR A 122 27.51 -11.76 -44.13
CA THR A 122 27.76 -12.38 -42.82
C THR A 122 28.48 -11.43 -41.85
N GLY A 123 29.38 -10.57 -42.34
CA GLY A 123 30.04 -9.55 -41.53
C GLY A 123 29.07 -8.46 -41.05
N ILE A 124 28.18 -8.00 -41.94
CA ILE A 124 27.13 -7.02 -41.60
C ILE A 124 26.16 -7.63 -40.58
N VAL A 125 25.69 -8.86 -40.80
CA VAL A 125 24.81 -9.56 -39.84
C VAL A 125 25.51 -9.75 -38.50
N ALA A 126 26.79 -10.12 -38.47
CA ALA A 126 27.55 -10.27 -37.23
C ALA A 126 27.69 -8.95 -36.46
N LEU A 127 27.91 -7.83 -37.16
CA LEU A 127 27.99 -6.50 -36.56
C LEU A 127 26.64 -6.05 -36.01
N ILE A 128 25.56 -6.24 -36.78
CA ILE A 128 24.20 -5.93 -36.35
C ILE A 128 23.83 -6.79 -35.14
N ALA A 129 24.11 -8.09 -35.17
CA ALA A 129 23.87 -8.99 -34.04
C ALA A 129 24.67 -8.56 -32.80
N SER A 130 25.96 -8.21 -32.97
CA SER A 130 26.79 -7.72 -31.86
C SER A 130 26.23 -6.42 -31.27
N ALA A 131 25.77 -5.49 -32.10
CA ALA A 131 25.16 -4.24 -31.67
C ALA A 131 23.83 -4.47 -30.95
N ILE A 132 22.97 -5.36 -31.47
CA ILE A 132 21.68 -5.71 -30.85
C ILE A 132 21.89 -6.38 -29.49
N ILE A 133 22.76 -7.39 -29.41
CA ILE A 133 23.08 -8.06 -28.14
C ILE A 133 23.65 -7.05 -27.13
N ALA A 134 24.55 -6.16 -27.58
CA ALA A 134 25.10 -5.12 -26.73
C ALA A 134 24.02 -4.16 -26.22
N LEU A 135 23.10 -3.70 -27.06
CA LEU A 135 21.99 -2.85 -26.65
C LEU A 135 21.08 -3.55 -25.63
N ILE A 136 20.75 -4.83 -25.85
CA ILE A 136 19.90 -5.61 -24.93
C ILE A 136 20.56 -5.76 -23.56
N LEU A 137 21.82 -6.23 -23.51
CA LEU A 137 22.53 -6.43 -22.24
C LEU A 137 22.78 -5.11 -21.50
N SER A 138 23.01 -4.02 -22.23
CA SER A 138 23.31 -2.71 -21.62
C SER A 138 22.06 -1.97 -21.15
N GLY A 139 20.92 -2.18 -21.81
CA GLY A 139 19.63 -1.67 -21.37
C GLY A 139 19.29 -2.15 -19.95
N GLY A 140 19.55 -3.42 -19.66
CA GLY A 140 19.39 -3.98 -18.31
C GLY A 140 20.39 -3.44 -17.28
N ALA A 141 21.63 -3.13 -17.69
CA ALA A 141 22.62 -2.54 -16.79
C ALA A 141 22.24 -1.12 -16.33
N GLY A 142 21.63 -0.31 -17.21
CA GLY A 142 21.20 1.05 -16.89
C GLY A 142 20.15 1.12 -15.77
N THR A 143 19.34 0.08 -15.58
CA THR A 143 18.32 0.05 -14.51
C THR A 143 18.91 -0.21 -13.13
N GLN A 144 20.15 -0.69 -13.05
CA GLN A 144 20.86 -1.03 -11.80
C GLN A 144 21.51 0.18 -11.11
N TRP A 145 21.07 1.40 -11.44
CA TRP A 145 21.68 2.62 -10.93
C TRP A 145 21.54 2.78 -9.41
N GLN A 146 20.44 2.32 -8.81
CA GLN A 146 20.23 2.34 -7.35
C GLN A 146 21.24 1.43 -6.64
N VAL A 147 21.40 0.21 -7.16
CA VAL A 147 22.36 -0.77 -6.66
C VAL A 147 23.80 -0.23 -6.77
N LEU A 148 24.14 0.46 -7.86
CA LEU A 148 25.43 1.15 -7.98
C LEU A 148 25.58 2.29 -6.95
N ALA A 149 24.54 3.09 -6.72
CA ALA A 149 24.56 4.19 -5.76
C ALA A 149 24.83 3.68 -4.33
N LEU A 150 24.12 2.61 -3.93
CA LEU A 150 24.34 1.94 -2.64
C LEU A 150 25.78 1.41 -2.52
N PHE A 151 26.30 0.77 -3.57
CA PHE A 151 27.68 0.26 -3.58
C PHE A 151 28.74 1.38 -3.48
N GLN A 152 28.55 2.48 -4.20
CA GLN A 152 29.50 3.61 -4.23
C GLN A 152 29.63 4.32 -2.88
N HIS A 153 28.53 4.36 -2.13
CA HIS A 153 28.45 5.01 -0.82
C HIS A 153 28.28 4.02 0.33
N ALA A 154 28.71 2.77 0.12
CA ALA A 154 28.64 1.75 1.15
C ALA A 154 29.49 2.13 2.37
N SER A 155 28.89 2.08 3.56
CA SER A 155 29.57 2.33 4.82
C SER A 155 29.33 1.19 5.80
N PRO A 156 30.35 0.75 6.57
CA PRO A 156 30.18 -0.32 7.55
C PRO A 156 29.13 0.04 8.61
N THR A 157 28.30 -0.93 8.95
CA THR A 157 27.37 -0.85 10.08
C THR A 157 28.08 -1.05 11.43
N GLY A 158 29.21 -1.77 11.42
CA GLY A 158 29.91 -2.22 12.62
C GLY A 158 29.38 -3.55 13.17
N VAL A 159 28.36 -4.14 12.52
CA VAL A 159 27.80 -5.45 12.87
C VAL A 159 28.18 -6.43 11.76
N THR A 160 28.73 -7.58 12.15
CA THR A 160 29.17 -8.62 11.21
C THR A 160 28.33 -9.88 11.31
N ASP A 161 28.14 -10.56 10.19
CA ASP A 161 27.51 -11.87 10.17
C ASP A 161 28.40 -12.92 10.90
N PRO A 162 27.80 -13.89 11.61
CA PRO A 162 28.54 -14.84 12.45
C PRO A 162 29.16 -16.02 11.68
N VAL A 163 28.98 -16.14 10.36
CA VAL A 163 29.44 -17.28 9.56
C VAL A 163 30.65 -16.92 8.69
N LEU A 164 30.54 -15.84 7.93
CA LEU A 164 31.51 -15.36 6.95
C LEU A 164 32.25 -14.09 7.40
N GLY A 165 31.82 -13.47 8.51
CA GLY A 165 32.48 -12.31 9.12
C GLY A 165 32.42 -11.04 8.27
N GLN A 166 31.47 -10.94 7.35
CA GLN A 166 31.20 -9.75 6.56
C GLN A 166 30.28 -8.80 7.32
N ASP A 167 30.51 -7.50 7.18
CA ASP A 167 29.61 -6.49 7.74
C ASP A 167 28.22 -6.58 7.08
N ILE A 168 27.14 -6.28 7.81
CA ILE A 168 25.79 -6.24 7.24
C ILE A 168 25.70 -5.28 6.03
N SER A 169 26.50 -4.22 6.01
CA SER A 169 26.60 -3.30 4.86
C SER A 169 27.06 -4.00 3.58
N PHE A 170 27.87 -5.06 3.68
CA PHE A 170 28.25 -5.86 2.50
C PHE A 170 27.00 -6.47 1.87
N TYR A 171 26.13 -7.07 2.68
CA TYR A 171 24.92 -7.74 2.19
C TYR A 171 23.89 -6.76 1.63
N LEU A 172 23.62 -5.67 2.33
CA LEU A 172 22.60 -4.70 1.92
C LEU A 172 23.07 -3.81 0.77
N LEU A 173 24.34 -3.39 0.76
CA LEU A 173 24.81 -2.30 -0.11
C LEU A 173 25.75 -2.78 -1.23
N SER A 174 26.52 -3.86 -1.01
CA SER A 174 27.58 -4.26 -1.95
C SER A 174 27.27 -5.52 -2.75
N LEU A 175 26.76 -6.56 -2.09
CA LEU A 175 26.48 -7.86 -2.66
C LEU A 175 25.51 -7.78 -3.85
N PRO A 176 24.42 -6.97 -3.83
CA PRO A 176 23.53 -6.85 -4.98
C PRO A 176 24.27 -6.32 -6.22
N PHE A 177 25.23 -5.41 -6.07
CA PHE A 177 26.00 -4.89 -7.20
C PHE A 177 26.98 -5.93 -7.76
N LEU A 178 27.62 -6.71 -6.90
CA LEU A 178 28.48 -7.80 -7.32
C LEU A 178 27.70 -8.87 -8.09
N HIS A 179 26.49 -9.19 -7.63
CA HIS A 179 25.56 -10.06 -8.37
C HIS A 179 25.20 -9.48 -9.74
N SER A 180 24.87 -8.18 -9.82
CA SER A 180 24.58 -7.52 -11.10
C SER A 180 25.76 -7.57 -12.08
N ILE A 181 27.00 -7.40 -11.61
CA ILE A 181 28.22 -7.54 -12.44
C ILE A 181 28.36 -8.97 -12.97
N VAL A 182 28.25 -9.97 -12.10
CA VAL A 182 28.48 -11.36 -12.47
C VAL A 182 27.35 -11.89 -13.36
N ASN A 183 26.10 -11.53 -13.09
CA ASN A 183 24.96 -11.87 -13.95
C ASN A 183 25.09 -11.26 -15.35
N TRP A 184 25.53 -10.00 -15.43
CA TRP A 184 25.84 -9.36 -16.71
C TRP A 184 27.00 -10.07 -17.44
N ALA A 185 28.07 -10.44 -16.72
CA ALA A 185 29.21 -11.16 -17.29
C ALA A 185 28.84 -12.58 -17.78
N LEU A 186 27.95 -13.27 -17.06
CA LEU A 186 27.38 -14.55 -17.49
C LEU A 186 26.57 -14.40 -18.78
N GLY A 187 25.69 -13.40 -18.84
CA GLY A 187 24.93 -13.07 -20.05
C GLY A 187 25.84 -12.76 -21.24
N LEU A 188 26.89 -11.95 -21.02
CA LEU A 188 27.89 -11.61 -22.02
C LEU A 188 28.67 -12.84 -22.51
N GLY A 189 29.15 -13.69 -21.59
CA GLY A 189 29.89 -14.91 -21.90
C GLY A 189 29.04 -15.92 -22.68
N PHE A 190 27.80 -16.11 -22.27
CA PHE A 190 26.84 -17.00 -22.93
C PHE A 190 26.50 -16.50 -24.34
N MET A 191 26.06 -15.24 -24.48
CA MET A 191 25.68 -14.66 -25.78
C MET A 191 26.88 -14.54 -26.71
N GLY A 192 28.07 -14.22 -26.19
CA GLY A 192 29.31 -14.20 -26.96
C GLY A 192 29.69 -15.58 -27.50
N THR A 193 29.58 -16.61 -26.66
CA THR A 193 29.82 -18.00 -27.10
C THR A 193 28.80 -18.44 -28.15
N LEU A 194 27.51 -18.12 -27.95
CA LEU A 194 26.45 -18.42 -28.91
C LEU A 194 26.68 -17.71 -30.25
N LEU A 195 27.00 -16.42 -30.24
CA LEU A 195 27.33 -15.65 -31.44
C LEU A 195 28.49 -16.30 -32.21
N VAL A 196 29.58 -16.64 -31.52
CA VAL A 196 30.75 -17.28 -32.13
C VAL A 196 30.39 -18.66 -32.71
N ALA A 197 29.61 -19.46 -31.99
CA ALA A 197 29.17 -20.78 -32.45
C ALA A 197 28.31 -20.68 -33.72
N VAL A 198 27.34 -19.77 -33.74
CA VAL A 198 26.47 -19.49 -34.89
C VAL A 198 27.30 -19.02 -36.09
N LEU A 199 28.26 -18.11 -35.88
CA LEU A 199 29.11 -17.60 -36.97
C LEU A 199 29.98 -18.70 -37.61
N TYR A 200 30.45 -19.66 -36.82
CA TYR A 200 31.21 -20.80 -37.35
C TYR A 200 30.32 -21.86 -37.99
N ALA A 201 29.12 -22.08 -37.46
CA ALA A 201 28.18 -23.05 -37.99
C ALA A 201 27.53 -22.57 -39.30
N TRP A 202 27.34 -21.26 -39.47
CA TRP A 202 26.65 -20.71 -40.63
C TRP A 202 27.48 -20.78 -41.92
N ARG A 203 26.96 -21.47 -42.94
CA ARG A 203 27.57 -21.62 -44.27
C ARG A 203 26.93 -20.75 -45.36
N GLY A 204 25.93 -19.94 -45.00
CA GLY A 204 25.18 -19.05 -45.90
C GLY A 204 23.74 -19.53 -46.06
N ASP A 205 23.56 -20.69 -46.67
CA ASP A 205 22.28 -21.37 -46.90
C ASP A 205 21.95 -22.47 -45.87
N SER A 206 22.94 -22.89 -45.08
CA SER A 206 22.86 -24.02 -44.16
C SER A 206 23.67 -23.78 -42.88
N PHE A 207 23.43 -24.62 -41.87
CA PHE A 207 24.20 -24.69 -40.63
C PHE A 207 24.91 -26.04 -40.53
N ASP A 208 26.20 -26.03 -40.21
CA ASP A 208 27.05 -27.21 -40.07
C ASP A 208 27.82 -27.15 -38.75
N LEU A 209 27.60 -28.12 -37.86
CA LEU A 209 28.19 -28.18 -36.53
C LEU A 209 29.59 -28.82 -36.50
N ASN A 210 30.17 -29.12 -37.67
CA ASN A 210 31.55 -29.60 -37.77
C ASN A 210 32.55 -28.43 -37.65
N PHE A 211 32.91 -28.11 -36.41
CA PHE A 211 33.82 -27.01 -36.11
C PHE A 211 35.28 -27.34 -36.46
N SER A 212 35.96 -26.41 -37.14
CA SER A 212 37.41 -26.50 -37.38
C SER A 212 38.22 -26.42 -36.07
N PRO A 213 39.47 -26.91 -36.02
CA PRO A 213 40.31 -26.80 -34.82
C PRO A 213 40.46 -25.35 -34.30
N LEU A 214 40.53 -24.36 -35.19
CA LEU A 214 40.58 -22.94 -34.80
C LEU A 214 39.24 -22.44 -34.24
N ALA A 215 38.12 -22.94 -34.76
CA ALA A 215 36.79 -22.64 -34.22
C ALA A 215 36.62 -23.24 -32.81
N ILE A 216 37.08 -24.47 -32.61
CA ILE A 216 37.10 -25.14 -31.30
C ILE A 216 37.95 -24.35 -30.30
N ALA A 217 39.14 -23.89 -30.71
CA ALA A 217 40.00 -23.05 -29.86
C ALA A 217 39.30 -21.76 -29.42
N HIS A 218 38.66 -21.06 -30.36
CA HIS A 218 37.97 -19.79 -30.09
C HIS A 218 36.73 -19.99 -29.22
N LEU A 219 35.92 -21.02 -29.48
CA LEU A 219 34.80 -21.40 -28.61
C LEU A 219 35.26 -21.79 -27.21
N SER A 220 36.40 -22.46 -27.09
CA SER A 220 36.98 -22.78 -25.77
C SER A 220 37.42 -21.52 -25.03
N ALA A 221 37.95 -20.51 -25.74
CA ALA A 221 38.29 -19.22 -25.13
C ALA A 221 37.06 -18.48 -24.59
N THR A 222 35.97 -18.39 -25.36
CA THR A 222 34.74 -17.72 -24.90
C THR A 222 34.04 -18.51 -23.79
N LEU A 223 34.06 -19.84 -23.85
CA LEU A 223 33.59 -20.70 -22.76
C LEU A 223 34.44 -20.55 -21.49
N ALA A 224 35.74 -20.31 -21.60
CA ALA A 224 36.59 -20.06 -20.44
C ALA A 224 36.19 -18.76 -19.72
N VAL A 225 35.89 -17.70 -20.47
CA VAL A 225 35.36 -16.44 -19.89
C VAL A 225 34.03 -16.68 -19.17
N PHE A 226 33.12 -17.43 -19.80
CA PHE A 226 31.86 -17.83 -19.17
C PHE A 226 32.08 -18.66 -17.89
N ALA A 227 33.00 -19.62 -17.91
CA ALA A 227 33.33 -20.45 -16.75
C ALA A 227 33.93 -19.66 -15.58
N VAL A 228 34.73 -18.62 -15.86
CA VAL A 228 35.22 -17.69 -14.82
C VAL A 228 34.08 -16.87 -14.21
N ALA A 229 33.18 -16.33 -15.04
CA ALA A 229 32.00 -15.62 -14.53
C ALA A 229 31.12 -16.55 -13.68
N LEU A 230 30.94 -17.79 -14.10
CA LEU A 230 30.18 -18.81 -13.36
C LEU A 230 30.85 -19.21 -12.04
N ALA A 231 32.17 -19.31 -12.01
CA ALA A 231 32.91 -19.51 -10.77
C ALA A 231 32.73 -18.33 -9.80
N GLY A 232 32.73 -17.09 -10.31
CA GLY A 232 32.41 -15.89 -9.53
C GLY A 232 30.98 -15.92 -8.98
N TRP A 233 30.02 -16.38 -9.78
CA TRP A 233 28.62 -16.50 -9.38
C TRP A 233 28.45 -17.52 -8.25
N LEU A 234 29.06 -18.70 -8.39
CA LEU A 234 29.07 -19.72 -7.34
C LEU A 234 29.76 -19.25 -6.05
N TRP A 235 30.82 -18.46 -6.17
CA TRP A 235 31.48 -17.86 -5.01
C TRP A 235 30.56 -16.89 -4.27
N LEU A 236 29.85 -16.03 -4.99
CA LEU A 236 28.90 -15.09 -4.38
C LEU A 236 27.69 -15.82 -3.77
N GLY A 237 27.23 -16.93 -4.38
CA GLY A 237 26.13 -17.75 -3.87
C GLY A 237 26.31 -18.27 -2.44
N ARG A 238 27.54 -18.27 -1.91
CA ARG A 238 27.81 -18.57 -0.49
C ARG A 238 27.19 -17.55 0.46
N PHE A 239 27.18 -16.28 0.07
CA PHE A 239 26.59 -15.20 0.86
C PHE A 239 25.06 -15.28 0.82
N ASP A 240 24.51 -15.72 -0.32
CA ASP A 240 23.07 -15.88 -0.53
C ASP A 240 22.43 -16.87 0.44
N LEU A 241 23.18 -17.89 0.85
CA LEU A 241 22.74 -18.87 1.85
C LEU A 241 22.28 -18.18 3.14
N LEU A 242 22.93 -17.07 3.54
CA LEU A 242 22.65 -16.43 4.82
C LEU A 242 21.30 -15.70 4.85
N TYR A 243 20.68 -15.40 3.72
CA TYR A 243 19.35 -14.79 3.65
C TYR A 243 18.35 -15.67 2.87
N SER A 244 18.69 -16.95 2.68
CA SER A 244 17.82 -17.95 2.02
C SER A 244 16.97 -18.72 3.04
N HIS A 245 15.91 -19.40 2.57
CA HIS A 245 15.10 -20.31 3.39
C HIS A 245 15.17 -21.75 2.84
N ASN A 246 16.39 -22.33 2.86
CA ASN A 246 16.63 -23.69 2.35
C ASN A 246 16.25 -24.80 3.35
N SER A 247 15.97 -24.43 4.60
CA SER A 247 15.49 -25.30 5.68
C SER A 247 14.04 -24.93 6.01
N THR A 248 13.23 -25.90 6.45
CA THR A 248 11.87 -25.64 6.93
C THR A 248 11.83 -25.05 8.35
N VAL A 249 12.98 -25.00 9.02
CA VAL A 249 13.09 -24.61 10.43
C VAL A 249 13.75 -23.24 10.58
N VAL A 250 14.68 -22.89 9.68
CA VAL A 250 15.55 -21.71 9.84
C VAL A 250 15.43 -20.75 8.66
N TRP A 251 15.25 -19.46 8.94
CA TRP A 251 15.47 -18.37 7.99
C TRP A 251 16.94 -17.93 8.01
N GLY A 252 17.64 -18.10 6.89
CA GLY A 252 19.08 -17.97 6.74
C GLY A 252 19.80 -19.31 6.61
N ALA A 253 21.13 -19.29 6.72
CA ALA A 253 21.95 -20.49 6.49
C ALA A 253 21.84 -21.46 7.68
N ALA A 254 21.16 -22.59 7.48
CA ALA A 254 20.98 -23.66 8.45
C ALA A 254 22.25 -24.53 8.61
N TYR A 255 22.22 -25.54 9.48
CA TYR A 255 23.39 -26.41 9.70
C TYR A 255 23.92 -27.03 8.41
N THR A 256 23.05 -27.59 7.58
CA THR A 256 23.43 -28.20 6.30
C THR A 256 24.04 -27.17 5.35
N ASP A 257 23.56 -25.94 5.37
CA ASP A 257 24.05 -24.90 4.48
C ASP A 257 25.48 -24.50 4.85
N VAL A 258 25.74 -24.30 6.14
CA VAL A 258 27.07 -23.90 6.64
C VAL A 258 28.08 -25.04 6.55
N ASN A 259 27.70 -26.28 6.86
CA ASN A 259 28.64 -27.39 6.97
C ASN A 259 28.76 -28.25 5.70
N ALA A 260 27.79 -28.18 4.78
CA ALA A 260 27.81 -28.97 3.55
C ALA A 260 27.71 -28.12 2.28
N ARG A 261 26.67 -27.27 2.13
CA ARG A 261 26.48 -26.49 0.89
C ARG A 261 27.58 -25.47 0.65
N MET A 262 27.92 -24.69 1.66
CA MET A 262 28.90 -23.60 1.53
C MET A 262 30.31 -24.11 1.20
N PRO A 263 30.86 -25.15 1.86
CA PRO A 263 32.12 -25.77 1.43
C PRO A 263 32.06 -26.32 0.01
N LEU A 264 30.93 -26.91 -0.39
CA LEU A 264 30.74 -27.46 -1.73
C LEU A 264 30.70 -26.37 -2.80
N MET A 265 29.97 -25.27 -2.59
CA MET A 265 29.99 -24.10 -3.47
C MET A 265 31.40 -23.50 -3.60
N THR A 266 32.15 -23.48 -2.50
CA THR A 266 33.56 -23.03 -2.50
C THR A 266 34.41 -23.94 -3.38
N PHE A 267 34.23 -25.26 -3.28
CA PHE A 267 34.91 -26.24 -4.12
C PHE A 267 34.50 -26.11 -5.59
N GLU A 268 33.20 -25.99 -5.89
CA GLU A 268 32.68 -25.84 -7.24
C GLU A 268 33.17 -24.56 -7.92
N ALA A 269 33.24 -23.45 -7.19
CA ALA A 269 33.85 -22.22 -7.68
C ALA A 269 35.33 -22.44 -8.06
N GLY A 270 36.11 -23.08 -7.18
CA GLY A 270 37.50 -23.44 -7.45
C GLY A 270 37.65 -24.38 -8.66
N ALA A 271 36.80 -25.41 -8.75
CA ALA A 271 36.77 -26.34 -9.87
C ALA A 271 36.39 -25.65 -11.18
N GLY A 272 35.47 -24.68 -11.16
CA GLY A 272 35.13 -23.83 -12.30
C GLY A 272 36.33 -23.08 -12.85
N ILE A 273 37.19 -22.53 -11.98
CA ILE A 273 38.45 -21.89 -12.38
C ILE A 273 39.43 -22.89 -13.01
N VAL A 274 39.55 -24.10 -12.45
CA VAL A 274 40.39 -25.16 -13.03
C VAL A 274 39.89 -25.56 -14.41
N LEU A 275 38.58 -25.70 -14.59
CA LEU A 275 37.96 -26.03 -15.89
C LEU A 275 38.12 -24.89 -16.90
N ALA A 276 38.01 -23.64 -16.47
CA ALA A 276 38.36 -22.49 -17.28
C ALA A 276 39.83 -22.57 -17.76
N GLY A 277 40.75 -22.95 -16.87
CA GLY A 277 42.16 -23.22 -17.22
C GLY A 277 42.31 -24.33 -18.26
N GLY A 278 41.55 -25.42 -18.13
CA GLY A 278 41.51 -26.51 -19.12
C GLY A 278 40.97 -26.07 -20.49
N LEU A 279 39.95 -25.21 -20.50
CA LEU A 279 39.42 -24.59 -21.71
C LEU A 279 40.44 -23.65 -22.37
N VAL A 280 41.20 -22.88 -21.58
CA VAL A 280 42.33 -22.08 -22.07
C VAL A 280 43.43 -22.99 -22.64
N ALA A 281 43.77 -24.10 -21.98
CA ALA A 281 44.72 -25.09 -22.50
C ALA A 281 44.25 -25.70 -23.85
N ASN A 282 42.93 -25.76 -24.09
CA ASN A 282 42.38 -26.23 -25.36
C ASN A 282 42.61 -25.27 -26.54
N LEU A 283 43.14 -24.05 -26.33
CA LEU A 283 43.56 -23.18 -27.43
C LEU A 283 44.72 -23.79 -28.23
N TRP A 284 45.54 -24.62 -27.58
CA TRP A 284 46.65 -25.35 -28.20
C TRP A 284 46.24 -26.76 -28.62
N VAL A 285 45.44 -27.47 -27.82
CA VAL A 285 45.03 -28.87 -28.09
C VAL A 285 43.93 -28.96 -29.16
N ARG A 286 42.97 -28.02 -29.16
CA ARG A 286 41.94 -27.81 -30.18
C ARG A 286 41.02 -29.01 -30.44
N ARG A 287 40.67 -29.74 -29.38
CA ARG A 287 39.79 -30.92 -29.48
C ARG A 287 38.41 -30.62 -28.91
N LEU A 288 37.34 -31.04 -29.62
CA LEU A 288 35.95 -30.78 -29.23
C LEU A 288 35.56 -31.52 -27.94
N TRP A 289 36.16 -32.67 -27.65
CA TRP A 289 35.84 -33.43 -26.44
C TRP A 289 36.26 -32.70 -25.15
N VAL A 290 37.23 -31.77 -25.20
CA VAL A 290 37.69 -31.02 -24.01
C VAL A 290 36.60 -30.09 -23.46
N PRO A 291 35.99 -29.17 -24.24
CA PRO A 291 34.89 -28.35 -23.74
C PRO A 291 33.64 -29.18 -23.38
N LEU A 292 33.38 -30.28 -24.08
CA LEU A 292 32.29 -31.20 -23.73
C LEU A 292 32.55 -31.91 -22.39
N ALA A 293 33.78 -32.37 -22.15
CA ALA A 293 34.17 -32.99 -20.88
C ALA A 293 34.15 -31.97 -19.74
N ALA A 294 34.62 -30.74 -19.99
CA ALA A 294 34.58 -29.67 -18.99
C ALA A 294 33.14 -29.33 -18.61
N ALA A 295 32.26 -29.13 -19.58
CA ALA A 295 30.84 -28.88 -19.35
C ALA A 295 30.16 -30.08 -18.65
N GLY A 296 30.41 -31.30 -19.12
CA GLY A 296 29.84 -32.52 -18.54
C GLY A 296 30.30 -32.75 -17.10
N LEU A 297 31.59 -32.54 -16.80
CA LEU A 297 32.11 -32.64 -15.43
C LEU A 297 31.53 -31.56 -14.54
N PHE A 298 31.40 -30.33 -15.04
CA PHE A 298 30.78 -29.25 -14.28
C PHE A 298 29.31 -29.52 -13.96
N VAL A 299 28.52 -29.95 -14.95
CA VAL A 299 27.13 -30.38 -14.74
C VAL A 299 27.06 -31.54 -13.75
N ALA A 300 27.95 -32.53 -13.85
CA ALA A 300 28.01 -33.61 -12.87
C ALA A 300 28.32 -33.10 -11.45
N MET A 301 29.23 -32.14 -11.31
CA MET A 301 29.51 -31.49 -10.02
C MET A 301 28.27 -30.77 -9.48
N LEU A 302 27.56 -29.98 -10.28
CA LEU A 302 26.32 -29.31 -9.85
C LEU A 302 25.23 -30.31 -9.40
N VAL A 303 25.12 -31.45 -10.08
CA VAL A 303 24.17 -32.51 -9.69
C VAL A 303 24.60 -33.15 -8.37
N LEU A 304 25.89 -33.47 -8.20
CA LEU A 304 26.44 -33.92 -6.91
C LEU A 304 26.26 -32.86 -5.81
N GLY A 305 26.31 -31.59 -6.21
CA GLY A 305 25.98 -30.37 -5.50
C GLY A 305 24.68 -30.44 -4.72
N GLN A 306 23.67 -31.10 -5.29
CA GLN A 306 22.35 -31.25 -4.69
C GLN A 306 22.24 -32.51 -3.83
N ILE A 307 22.96 -33.57 -4.19
CA ILE A 307 22.86 -34.87 -3.52
C ILE A 307 23.53 -34.82 -2.14
N TYR A 308 24.75 -34.29 -2.04
CA TYR A 308 25.51 -34.32 -0.78
C TYR A 308 24.81 -33.56 0.36
N PRO A 309 24.34 -32.31 0.19
CA PRO A 309 23.57 -31.61 1.22
C PRO A 309 22.26 -32.31 1.57
N ALA A 310 21.56 -32.91 0.60
CA ALA A 310 20.34 -33.66 0.86
C ALA A 310 20.60 -34.89 1.75
N VAL A 311 21.73 -35.58 1.57
CA VAL A 311 22.16 -36.68 2.45
C VAL A 311 22.46 -36.15 3.86
N VAL A 312 23.21 -35.04 3.97
CA VAL A 312 23.50 -34.44 5.29
C VAL A 312 22.21 -34.05 6.01
N GLN A 313 21.29 -33.37 5.31
CA GLN A 313 20.00 -32.97 5.85
C GLN A 313 19.17 -34.18 6.30
N GLY A 314 18.97 -35.17 5.42
CA GLY A 314 18.06 -36.29 5.67
C GLY A 314 18.57 -37.27 6.73
N PHE A 315 19.87 -37.54 6.79
CA PHE A 315 20.44 -38.57 7.66
C PHE A 315 20.99 -38.05 8.99
N PHE A 316 21.45 -36.79 9.05
CA PHE A 316 22.08 -36.26 10.26
C PHE A 316 21.25 -35.16 10.92
N VAL A 317 20.81 -34.18 10.13
CA VAL A 317 20.17 -32.95 10.66
C VAL A 317 18.71 -33.17 11.02
N THR A 318 17.86 -33.57 10.07
CA THR A 318 16.42 -33.73 10.32
C THR A 318 16.11 -34.65 11.51
N PRO A 319 16.78 -35.81 11.70
CA PRO A 319 16.55 -36.66 12.87
C PRO A 319 16.97 -36.03 14.21
N ASN A 320 17.87 -35.04 14.19
CA ASN A 320 18.46 -34.40 15.37
C ASN A 320 18.35 -32.88 15.29
N ALA A 321 17.29 -32.34 14.66
CA ALA A 321 17.20 -30.93 14.28
C ALA A 321 17.29 -30.00 15.50
N GLN A 322 16.69 -30.41 16.62
CA GLN A 322 16.77 -29.67 17.89
C GLN A 322 18.20 -29.52 18.42
N SER A 323 19.17 -30.38 18.06
CA SER A 323 20.56 -30.19 18.49
C SER A 323 21.38 -29.40 17.47
N TYR A 324 21.20 -29.68 16.18
CA TYR A 324 22.00 -29.09 15.11
C TYR A 324 21.54 -27.67 14.72
N GLU A 325 20.26 -27.35 14.83
CA GLU A 325 19.71 -26.09 14.31
C GLU A 325 19.68 -24.94 15.33
N LEU A 326 19.79 -25.21 16.64
CA LEU A 326 19.67 -24.16 17.68
C LEU A 326 20.60 -22.96 17.49
N PRO A 327 21.90 -23.13 17.16
CA PRO A 327 22.78 -21.98 16.95
C PRO A 327 22.37 -21.12 15.75
N TYR A 328 21.66 -21.69 14.78
CA TYR A 328 21.18 -20.99 13.59
C TYR A 328 19.84 -20.31 13.83
N ILE A 329 18.96 -20.93 14.64
CA ILE A 329 17.74 -20.31 15.15
C ILE A 329 18.08 -19.10 16.03
N GLU A 330 19.10 -19.18 16.88
CA GLU A 330 19.55 -18.03 17.69
C GLU A 330 19.96 -16.84 16.81
N ARG A 331 20.65 -17.12 15.69
CA ARG A 331 21.04 -16.09 14.71
C ARG A 331 19.84 -15.52 13.97
N GLU A 332 18.88 -16.36 13.61
CA GLU A 332 17.61 -15.95 13.00
C GLU A 332 16.82 -15.04 13.92
N ILE A 333 16.68 -15.40 15.20
CA ILE A 333 15.97 -14.58 16.19
C ILE A 333 16.64 -13.20 16.29
N ALA A 334 17.98 -13.16 16.42
CA ALA A 334 18.72 -11.91 16.50
C ALA A 334 18.67 -11.11 15.19
N GLY A 335 18.82 -11.77 14.05
CA GLY A 335 18.85 -11.16 12.72
C GLY A 335 17.50 -10.58 12.34
N THR A 336 16.41 -11.33 12.48
CA THR A 336 15.04 -10.85 12.24
C THR A 336 14.69 -9.69 13.17
N ARG A 337 14.90 -9.82 14.49
CA ARG A 337 14.61 -8.73 15.44
C ARG A 337 15.43 -7.48 15.14
N SER A 338 16.69 -7.63 14.74
CA SER A 338 17.50 -6.51 14.28
C SER A 338 16.92 -5.91 12.99
N ALA A 339 16.66 -6.71 11.97
CA ALA A 339 16.25 -6.24 10.65
C ALA A 339 14.89 -5.52 10.62
N TYR A 340 13.98 -5.83 11.54
CA TYR A 340 12.68 -5.17 11.68
C TYR A 340 12.60 -4.13 12.82
N GLY A 341 13.71 -3.83 13.50
CA GLY A 341 13.73 -2.80 14.55
C GLY A 341 13.06 -3.22 15.86
N LEU A 342 13.02 -4.53 16.14
CA LEU A 342 12.37 -5.14 17.29
C LEU A 342 13.35 -5.63 18.37
N SER A 343 14.63 -5.25 18.27
CA SER A 343 15.66 -5.68 19.23
C SER A 343 15.43 -5.09 20.62
N ASP A 344 15.00 -3.82 20.69
CA ASP A 344 14.91 -3.02 21.91
C ASP A 344 13.47 -2.93 22.47
N VAL A 345 12.59 -3.88 22.13
CA VAL A 345 11.23 -3.94 22.68
C VAL A 345 11.28 -4.19 24.20
N SER A 346 10.83 -3.23 24.99
CA SER A 346 10.75 -3.34 26.45
C SER A 346 9.59 -4.26 26.84
N VAL A 347 9.88 -5.33 27.57
CA VAL A 347 8.84 -6.25 28.08
C VAL A 347 8.45 -5.87 29.50
N ARG A 348 7.16 -5.63 29.74
CA ARG A 348 6.58 -5.33 31.06
C ARG A 348 5.45 -6.33 31.35
N ASN A 349 5.15 -6.55 32.63
CA ASN A 349 3.97 -7.33 33.01
C ASN A 349 2.77 -6.41 33.20
N PHE A 350 1.59 -6.86 32.80
CA PHE A 350 0.32 -6.17 33.02
C PHE A 350 -0.71 -7.21 33.47
N THR A 351 -1.34 -7.03 34.64
CA THR A 351 -2.26 -8.07 35.13
C THR A 351 -3.58 -8.08 34.37
N GLY A 352 -4.13 -6.89 34.10
CA GLY A 352 -5.34 -6.70 33.27
C GLY A 352 -6.61 -7.34 33.82
N ASP A 353 -6.56 -7.89 35.05
CA ASP A 353 -7.59 -8.73 35.66
C ASP A 353 -8.37 -8.00 36.76
N GLN A 354 -8.02 -6.76 37.07
CA GLN A 354 -8.72 -5.98 38.08
C GLN A 354 -10.01 -5.40 37.51
N PRO A 355 -11.10 -5.32 38.31
CA PRO A 355 -12.32 -4.65 37.88
C PRO A 355 -12.03 -3.15 37.65
N LEU A 356 -12.66 -2.57 36.64
CA LEU A 356 -12.52 -1.14 36.37
C LEU A 356 -13.21 -0.34 37.48
N THR A 357 -12.47 0.55 38.14
CA THR A 357 -13.00 1.38 39.23
C THR A 357 -13.17 2.83 38.83
N ALA A 358 -14.09 3.53 39.49
CA ALA A 358 -14.29 4.97 39.26
C ALA A 358 -13.02 5.78 39.52
N GLN A 359 -12.22 5.40 40.50
CA GLN A 359 -10.95 6.06 40.80
C GLN A 359 -9.93 5.86 39.67
N ALA A 360 -9.88 4.66 39.06
CA ALA A 360 -9.00 4.39 37.93
C ALA A 360 -9.37 5.27 36.72
N VAL A 361 -10.66 5.37 36.41
CA VAL A 361 -11.17 6.24 35.35
C VAL A 361 -10.89 7.72 35.64
N GLN A 362 -11.11 8.19 36.87
CA GLN A 362 -10.81 9.59 37.26
C GLN A 362 -9.32 9.90 37.18
N ASN A 363 -8.46 8.97 37.60
CA ASN A 363 -7.01 9.14 37.51
C ASN A 363 -6.54 9.21 36.05
N ASP A 364 -7.26 8.56 35.15
CA ASP A 364 -6.93 8.47 33.73
C ASP A 364 -7.96 9.16 32.82
N SER A 365 -8.45 10.32 33.28
CA SER A 365 -9.46 11.09 32.55
C SER A 365 -9.02 11.46 31.13
N VAL A 366 -7.71 11.66 30.89
CA VAL A 366 -7.18 11.96 29.56
C VAL A 366 -7.46 10.81 28.59
N THR A 367 -7.29 9.56 29.00
CA THR A 367 -7.57 8.38 28.16
C THR A 367 -9.04 8.32 27.80
N VAL A 368 -9.91 8.53 28.79
CA VAL A 368 -11.37 8.50 28.62
C VAL A 368 -11.87 9.65 27.75
N ASP A 369 -11.31 10.85 27.95
CA ASP A 369 -11.59 12.05 27.15
C ASP A 369 -11.03 11.95 25.71
N ASN A 370 -10.35 10.86 25.36
CA ASN A 370 -9.82 10.62 24.01
C ASN A 370 -10.23 9.24 23.46
N LEU A 371 -11.25 8.60 24.04
CA LEU A 371 -11.87 7.43 23.43
C LEU A 371 -12.54 7.83 22.12
N ARG A 372 -12.19 7.12 21.05
CA ARG A 372 -12.57 7.47 19.68
C ARG A 372 -14.00 7.05 19.39
N LEU A 373 -14.94 7.98 19.57
CA LEU A 373 -16.37 7.78 19.29
C LEU A 373 -16.69 7.63 17.81
N TRP A 374 -15.79 8.07 16.95
CA TRP A 374 -15.94 8.05 15.51
C TRP A 374 -15.03 6.99 14.88
N ASP A 375 -15.49 6.36 13.81
CA ASP A 375 -14.66 5.54 12.95
C ASP A 375 -14.55 6.21 11.60
N PHE A 376 -13.46 5.90 10.90
CA PHE A 376 -13.08 6.59 9.67
C PHE A 376 -14.21 6.62 8.63
N ALA A 377 -14.82 5.48 8.30
CA ALA A 377 -15.86 5.43 7.27
C ALA A 377 -17.16 6.18 7.64
N PRO A 378 -17.80 5.97 8.82
CA PRO A 378 -18.97 6.76 9.23
C PRO A 378 -18.70 8.26 9.35
N LEU A 379 -17.49 8.65 9.78
CA LEU A 379 -17.12 10.06 9.89
C LEU A 379 -16.90 10.68 8.51
N GLN A 380 -16.25 9.97 7.59
CA GLN A 380 -16.06 10.40 6.20
C GLN A 380 -17.41 10.65 5.51
N ASP A 381 -18.35 9.72 5.62
CA ASP A 381 -19.72 9.87 5.10
C ASP A 381 -20.38 11.15 5.67
N THR A 382 -20.17 11.42 6.95
CA THR A 382 -20.69 12.62 7.62
C THR A 382 -20.03 13.91 7.12
N TYR A 383 -18.72 13.92 6.94
CA TYR A 383 -17.98 15.06 6.38
C TYR A 383 -18.41 15.34 4.94
N GLU A 384 -18.57 14.29 4.14
CA GLU A 384 -19.02 14.39 2.75
C GLU A 384 -20.41 15.00 2.65
N GLN A 385 -21.33 14.67 3.57
CA GLN A 385 -22.69 15.23 3.58
C GLN A 385 -22.77 16.65 4.15
N LEU A 386 -22.06 16.94 5.25
CA LEU A 386 -22.23 18.19 5.98
C LEU A 386 -21.21 19.27 5.57
N GLN A 387 -20.00 18.87 5.17
CA GLN A 387 -18.87 19.76 5.01
C GLN A 387 -18.40 19.93 3.55
N SER A 388 -18.90 19.14 2.60
CA SER A 388 -18.56 19.32 1.17
C SER A 388 -19.15 20.61 0.60
N ILE A 389 -20.38 20.99 0.99
CA ILE A 389 -21.15 22.18 0.54
C ILE A 389 -21.49 22.20 -0.96
N ARG A 390 -20.66 21.57 -1.81
CA ARG A 390 -20.80 21.43 -3.27
C ARG A 390 -20.34 20.03 -3.67
N THR A 391 -20.96 19.49 -4.71
CA THR A 391 -20.76 18.10 -5.17
C THR A 391 -19.34 17.79 -5.65
N TYR A 392 -18.54 18.81 -5.99
CA TYR A 392 -17.18 18.65 -6.48
C TYR A 392 -16.12 18.71 -5.38
N TYR A 393 -16.48 19.11 -4.16
CA TYR A 393 -15.60 18.96 -3.01
C TYR A 393 -15.73 17.54 -2.48
N HIS A 394 -14.61 16.96 -2.09
CA HIS A 394 -14.53 15.58 -1.63
C HIS A 394 -13.53 15.47 -0.48
N PHE A 395 -13.85 14.63 0.51
CA PHE A 395 -12.94 14.20 1.56
C PHE A 395 -12.45 12.77 1.23
N TYR A 396 -11.16 12.63 0.94
CA TYR A 396 -10.57 11.39 0.42
C TYR A 396 -10.57 10.26 1.46
N ASP A 397 -10.21 10.59 2.69
CA ASP A 397 -10.05 9.68 3.82
C ASP A 397 -10.20 10.46 5.17
N ILE A 398 -9.93 9.82 6.31
CA ILE A 398 -9.92 10.44 7.63
C ILE A 398 -8.62 10.11 8.35
N ASP A 399 -7.87 11.15 8.69
CA ASP A 399 -6.68 11.08 9.51
C ASP A 399 -6.96 11.22 10.99
N ILE A 400 -6.07 10.67 11.82
CA ILE A 400 -6.03 10.93 13.27
C ILE A 400 -4.69 11.49 13.70
N ASP A 401 -4.73 12.55 14.51
CA ASP A 401 -3.54 13.12 15.13
C ASP A 401 -3.88 13.92 16.40
N ARG A 402 -2.86 14.30 17.17
CA ARG A 402 -2.98 15.04 18.42
C ARG A 402 -2.76 16.53 18.25
N TYR A 403 -3.58 17.30 18.94
CA TYR A 403 -3.49 18.76 18.96
C TYR A 403 -3.66 19.30 20.37
N THR A 404 -3.06 20.45 20.62
CA THR A 404 -3.39 21.28 21.78
C THR A 404 -4.44 22.30 21.37
N VAL A 405 -5.71 22.03 21.66
CA VAL A 405 -6.81 22.95 21.36
C VAL A 405 -7.17 23.71 22.63
N GLY A 406 -6.80 24.99 22.70
CA GLY A 406 -6.87 25.77 23.94
C GLY A 406 -5.81 25.31 24.93
N THR A 407 -6.22 24.76 26.06
CA THR A 407 -5.30 24.18 27.08
C THR A 407 -5.37 22.65 27.15
N GLN A 408 -6.19 22.02 26.30
CA GLN A 408 -6.43 20.58 26.33
C GLN A 408 -5.65 19.88 25.22
N TYR A 409 -4.85 18.88 25.61
CA TYR A 409 -4.22 17.94 24.71
C TYR A 409 -5.22 16.85 24.34
N LYS A 410 -5.57 16.76 23.05
CA LYS A 410 -6.63 15.86 22.57
C LYS A 410 -6.32 15.32 21.18
N SER A 411 -6.86 14.15 20.88
CA SER A 411 -6.88 13.61 19.52
C SER A 411 -7.99 14.26 18.71
N LEU A 412 -7.67 14.58 17.47
CA LEU A 412 -8.60 15.05 16.45
C LEU A 412 -8.59 14.08 15.28
N GLU A 413 -9.76 13.88 14.70
CA GLU A 413 -9.89 13.36 13.34
C GLU A 413 -9.95 14.54 12.38
N ILE A 414 -9.23 14.45 11.27
CA ILE A 414 -9.07 15.53 10.31
C ILE A 414 -9.12 14.99 8.88
N SER A 415 -9.62 15.78 7.94
CA SER A 415 -9.58 15.42 6.53
C SER A 415 -9.51 16.66 5.64
N ALA A 416 -8.78 16.53 4.53
CA ALA A 416 -8.61 17.56 3.54
C ALA A 416 -9.83 17.66 2.61
N ARG A 417 -10.30 18.89 2.37
CA ARG A 417 -11.38 19.14 1.41
C ARG A 417 -10.79 19.39 0.03
N GLU A 418 -10.66 18.34 -0.77
CA GLU A 418 -10.07 18.38 -2.10
C GLU A 418 -11.11 18.52 -3.22
N PHE A 419 -10.66 18.77 -4.44
CA PHE A 419 -11.52 18.71 -5.61
C PHE A 419 -11.52 17.33 -6.24
N ASP A 420 -12.71 16.85 -6.59
CA ASP A 420 -12.91 15.73 -7.49
C ASP A 420 -13.55 16.24 -8.79
N LEU A 421 -12.70 16.42 -9.81
CA LEU A 421 -13.12 16.96 -11.11
C LEU A 421 -14.07 15.99 -11.85
N SER A 422 -14.08 14.71 -11.49
CA SER A 422 -14.99 13.72 -12.09
C SER A 422 -16.45 13.96 -11.69
N ARG A 423 -16.69 14.67 -10.58
CA ARG A 423 -18.02 15.02 -10.06
C ARG A 423 -18.59 16.32 -10.64
N LEU A 424 -17.81 17.04 -11.46
CA LEU A 424 -18.34 18.14 -12.25
C LEU A 424 -19.36 17.62 -13.27
N PRO A 425 -20.45 18.35 -13.56
CA PRO A 425 -21.33 18.01 -14.67
C PRO A 425 -20.54 17.85 -15.97
N ALA A 426 -20.91 16.91 -16.83
CA ALA A 426 -20.19 16.64 -18.08
C ALA A 426 -20.00 17.89 -18.97
N SER A 427 -20.94 18.84 -18.95
CA SER A 427 -20.82 20.12 -19.66
C SER A 427 -19.79 21.08 -19.05
N ALA A 428 -19.46 20.90 -17.78
CA ALA A 428 -18.47 21.68 -17.03
C ALA A 428 -17.08 21.01 -17.02
N GLN A 429 -16.94 19.75 -17.45
CA GLN A 429 -15.66 19.06 -17.63
C GLN A 429 -14.96 19.47 -18.93
N ASN A 430 -14.75 20.77 -19.10
CA ASN A 430 -13.98 21.33 -20.20
C ASN A 430 -12.61 21.80 -19.71
N TRP A 431 -11.68 21.98 -20.66
CA TRP A 431 -10.29 22.31 -20.38
C TRP A 431 -10.10 23.57 -19.49
N ILE A 432 -10.90 24.62 -19.72
CA ILE A 432 -10.80 25.85 -18.92
C ILE A 432 -11.17 25.57 -17.46
N ASN A 433 -12.26 24.84 -17.24
CA ASN A 433 -12.71 24.52 -15.90
C ASN A 433 -11.73 23.61 -15.16
N GLN A 434 -11.24 22.55 -15.82
CA GLN A 434 -10.35 21.56 -15.19
C GLN A 434 -8.97 22.12 -14.88
N HIS A 435 -8.40 22.96 -15.75
CA HIS A 435 -7.00 23.37 -15.61
C HIS A 435 -6.81 24.83 -15.19
N LEU A 436 -7.79 25.72 -15.37
CA LEU A 436 -7.64 27.15 -15.09
C LEU A 436 -8.57 27.69 -13.99
N GLN A 437 -9.75 27.09 -13.80
CA GLN A 437 -10.75 27.61 -12.85
C GLN A 437 -10.86 26.78 -11.57
N TYR A 438 -11.05 25.46 -11.65
CA TYR A 438 -11.15 24.56 -10.50
C TYR A 438 -9.79 23.92 -10.20
N THR A 439 -8.84 24.75 -9.76
CA THR A 439 -7.44 24.36 -9.64
C THR A 439 -7.05 23.80 -8.27
N HIS A 440 -7.81 24.05 -7.19
CA HIS A 440 -7.40 23.71 -5.83
C HIS A 440 -8.58 23.40 -4.89
N GLY A 441 -8.42 22.42 -4.00
CA GLY A 441 -9.31 22.19 -2.88
C GLY A 441 -9.27 23.33 -1.85
N TYR A 442 -10.10 23.29 -0.81
CA TYR A 442 -10.23 24.40 0.11
C TYR A 442 -10.48 23.99 1.57
N GLY A 443 -9.40 23.96 2.36
CA GLY A 443 -9.43 23.79 3.81
C GLY A 443 -9.50 22.34 4.26
N VAL A 444 -9.72 22.18 5.57
CA VAL A 444 -9.91 20.89 6.23
C VAL A 444 -11.18 20.94 7.08
N ALA A 445 -11.75 19.77 7.35
CA ALA A 445 -12.70 19.59 8.45
C ALA A 445 -11.99 18.79 9.55
N ALA A 446 -12.19 19.16 10.81
CA ALA A 446 -11.58 18.46 11.93
C ALA A 446 -12.51 18.42 13.15
N SER A 447 -12.55 17.27 13.80
CA SER A 447 -13.45 16.96 14.92
C SER A 447 -12.68 16.31 16.07
N PRO A 448 -12.96 16.64 17.34
CA PRO A 448 -12.43 15.86 18.46
C PRO A 448 -13.00 14.45 18.42
N VAL A 449 -12.13 13.46 18.66
CA VAL A 449 -12.49 12.04 18.56
C VAL A 449 -13.64 11.61 19.49
N ASN A 450 -13.87 12.35 20.58
CA ASN A 450 -14.85 12.01 21.61
C ASN A 450 -16.05 12.98 21.68
N ALA A 451 -16.20 13.90 20.73
CA ALA A 451 -17.19 14.97 20.81
C ALA A 451 -18.36 14.73 19.84
N VAL A 452 -19.57 14.91 20.38
CA VAL A 452 -20.84 14.69 19.67
C VAL A 452 -21.80 15.83 19.99
N VAL A 453 -22.53 16.30 18.99
CA VAL A 453 -23.53 17.37 19.07
C VAL A 453 -24.86 16.95 18.46
N GLY A 454 -25.94 17.58 18.92
CA GLY A 454 -27.27 17.40 18.36
C GLY A 454 -27.76 15.95 18.41
N GLU A 455 -28.14 15.40 17.25
CA GLU A 455 -28.74 14.07 17.10
C GLU A 455 -27.73 12.93 16.93
N GLY A 456 -26.46 13.16 17.27
CA GLY A 456 -25.38 12.17 17.11
C GLY A 456 -24.42 12.51 15.97
N LEU A 457 -24.10 13.80 15.79
CA LEU A 457 -23.19 14.30 14.76
C LEU A 457 -21.86 14.76 15.38
N PRO A 458 -20.75 14.80 14.63
CA PRO A 458 -19.46 15.22 15.17
C PRO A 458 -19.45 16.71 15.52
N ASP A 459 -18.77 17.08 16.61
CA ASP A 459 -18.43 18.48 16.87
C ASP A 459 -17.24 18.89 15.99
N TYR A 460 -17.19 20.15 15.55
CA TYR A 460 -16.11 20.64 14.69
C TYR A 460 -15.22 21.62 15.43
N VAL A 461 -13.91 21.35 15.43
CA VAL A 461 -12.88 22.34 15.80
C VAL A 461 -12.39 23.13 14.61
N VAL A 462 -12.58 22.59 13.40
CA VAL A 462 -12.53 23.32 12.12
C VAL A 462 -13.65 22.77 11.23
N GLY A 463 -14.43 23.66 10.64
CA GLY A 463 -15.46 23.29 9.67
C GLY A 463 -15.82 24.49 8.79
N ASP A 464 -16.85 24.31 7.96
CA ASP A 464 -17.42 25.28 7.03
C ASP A 464 -16.47 25.70 5.88
N ILE A 465 -17.02 26.55 5.00
CA ILE A 465 -16.30 27.20 3.91
C ILE A 465 -16.68 28.70 3.89
N PRO A 466 -15.74 29.63 4.14
CA PRO A 466 -14.33 29.38 4.44
C PRO A 466 -14.13 28.72 5.81
N PRO A 467 -13.04 27.96 6.02
CA PRO A 467 -12.79 27.26 7.27
C PRO A 467 -12.81 28.19 8.49
N ALA A 468 -13.57 27.83 9.50
CA ALA A 468 -13.69 28.54 10.76
C ALA A 468 -13.65 27.55 11.94
N GLY A 469 -13.18 28.02 13.10
CA GLY A 469 -13.14 27.19 14.30
C GLY A 469 -12.03 27.56 15.28
N LYS A 470 -11.77 26.67 16.24
CA LYS A 470 -10.76 26.83 17.30
C LYS A 470 -9.34 26.56 16.81
N LEU A 471 -9.18 25.78 15.74
CA LEU A 471 -7.90 25.53 15.08
C LEU A 471 -7.83 26.43 13.82
N PRO A 472 -7.03 27.50 13.83
CA PRO A 472 -7.06 28.50 12.75
C PRO A 472 -6.44 27.95 11.47
N VAL A 473 -7.12 28.12 10.33
CA VAL A 473 -6.60 27.82 8.98
C VAL A 473 -6.61 29.11 8.16
N THR A 474 -5.44 29.71 7.97
CA THR A 474 -5.27 31.00 7.29
C THR A 474 -4.93 30.89 5.82
N LYS A 475 -4.35 29.75 5.39
CA LYS A 475 -4.01 29.46 4.00
C LYS A 475 -4.67 28.12 3.59
N PRO A 476 -5.98 28.11 3.32
CA PRO A 476 -6.77 26.89 3.15
C PRO A 476 -6.65 26.24 1.77
N ALA A 477 -6.19 26.95 0.73
CA ALA A 477 -6.14 26.40 -0.62
C ALA A 477 -5.17 25.21 -0.74
N ILE A 478 -5.67 24.10 -1.30
CA ILE A 478 -4.95 22.83 -1.48
C ILE A 478 -4.73 22.61 -2.98
N TYR A 479 -3.58 23.02 -3.47
CA TYR A 479 -3.16 22.78 -4.86
C TYR A 479 -2.56 21.38 -5.03
N PHE A 480 -1.98 20.82 -3.98
CA PHE A 480 -1.32 19.53 -3.93
C PHE A 480 -1.96 18.70 -2.82
N GLY A 481 -2.55 17.57 -3.19
CA GLY A 481 -3.24 16.66 -2.28
C GLY A 481 -3.39 15.27 -2.90
N GLU A 482 -4.14 14.39 -2.27
CA GLU A 482 -4.26 12.99 -2.62
C GLU A 482 -5.17 12.75 -3.82
N ASN A 483 -6.13 13.64 -4.07
CA ASN A 483 -7.08 13.54 -5.17
C ASN A 483 -6.73 14.46 -6.35
N THR A 484 -5.51 15.02 -6.37
CA THR A 484 -5.04 15.98 -7.38
C THR A 484 -4.27 15.33 -8.52
N ASP A 485 -4.93 14.44 -9.27
CA ASP A 485 -4.25 13.62 -10.30
C ASP A 485 -3.96 14.33 -11.63
N ASP A 486 -4.62 15.47 -11.87
CA ASP A 486 -4.45 16.24 -13.10
C ASP A 486 -3.63 17.52 -12.89
N TYR A 487 -2.98 17.99 -13.95
CA TYR A 487 -2.21 19.23 -13.91
C TYR A 487 -3.13 20.46 -13.83
N ALA A 488 -2.66 21.52 -13.20
CA ALA A 488 -3.33 22.82 -13.18
C ALA A 488 -2.39 23.91 -13.72
N ILE A 489 -2.96 25.03 -14.14
CA ILE A 489 -2.19 26.19 -14.60
C ILE A 489 -2.63 27.41 -13.82
N ALA A 490 -1.69 27.99 -13.08
CA ALA A 490 -1.96 29.15 -12.26
C ALA A 490 -0.68 29.99 -12.06
N PRO A 491 -0.77 31.33 -11.94
CA PRO A 491 -1.96 32.14 -12.21
C PRO A 491 -2.24 32.28 -13.71
N THR A 492 -3.48 32.63 -14.10
CA THR A 492 -3.85 32.89 -15.51
C THR A 492 -4.61 34.21 -15.63
N SER A 493 -5.05 34.59 -16.84
CA SER A 493 -5.95 35.74 -17.00
C SER A 493 -7.37 35.49 -16.42
N ILE A 494 -7.73 34.22 -16.20
CA ILE A 494 -8.96 33.82 -15.53
C ILE A 494 -8.62 33.63 -14.05
N LYS A 495 -9.46 34.19 -13.17
CA LYS A 495 -9.31 33.96 -11.73
C LYS A 495 -9.80 32.56 -11.38
N GLU A 496 -9.10 31.94 -10.44
CA GLU A 496 -9.41 30.60 -9.95
C GLU A 496 -10.60 30.69 -9.00
N PHE A 497 -11.49 29.72 -9.07
CA PHE A 497 -12.57 29.58 -8.10
C PHE A 497 -11.98 29.20 -6.75
N ASP A 498 -12.35 29.93 -5.70
CA ASP A 498 -11.82 29.76 -4.35
C ASP A 498 -12.86 29.01 -3.50
N TYR A 499 -14.03 29.63 -3.28
CA TYR A 499 -15.14 29.02 -2.57
C TYR A 499 -16.49 29.72 -2.82
N PRO A 500 -17.63 29.04 -2.57
CA PRO A 500 -18.93 29.67 -2.70
C PRO A 500 -19.26 30.56 -1.49
N LYS A 501 -19.85 31.73 -1.72
CA LYS A 501 -20.33 32.66 -0.67
C LYS A 501 -21.76 33.11 -0.95
N GLY A 502 -22.73 32.36 -0.42
CA GLY A 502 -24.14 32.61 -0.66
C GLY A 502 -24.52 32.34 -2.11
N ALA A 503 -25.00 33.38 -2.82
CA ALA A 503 -25.33 33.30 -4.24
C ALA A 503 -24.19 33.73 -5.19
N GLN A 504 -23.03 34.11 -4.63
CA GLN A 504 -21.85 34.53 -5.39
C GLN A 504 -20.67 33.58 -5.10
N ASP A 505 -19.69 33.60 -5.99
CA ASP A 505 -18.44 32.87 -5.82
C ASP A 505 -17.31 33.84 -5.48
N VAL A 506 -16.41 33.38 -4.61
CA VAL A 506 -15.14 34.06 -4.32
C VAL A 506 -14.07 33.47 -5.23
N TYR A 507 -13.18 34.32 -5.72
CA TYR A 507 -12.13 33.96 -6.65
C TYR A 507 -10.78 34.42 -6.12
N ALA A 508 -9.77 33.59 -6.33
CA ALA A 508 -8.39 33.83 -5.94
C ALA A 508 -7.47 33.81 -7.16
N ASN A 509 -6.21 34.22 -6.94
CA ASN A 509 -5.13 33.97 -7.87
C ASN A 509 -4.01 33.28 -7.09
N TYR A 510 -3.44 32.24 -7.68
CA TYR A 510 -2.26 31.58 -7.16
C TYR A 510 -1.10 32.57 -7.02
N THR A 511 -0.38 32.45 -5.91
CA THR A 511 0.77 33.30 -5.56
C THR A 511 2.03 32.50 -5.24
N GLY A 512 1.99 31.17 -5.40
CA GLY A 512 3.16 30.33 -5.23
C GLY A 512 4.16 30.52 -6.37
N THR A 513 5.36 29.94 -6.21
CA THR A 513 6.51 30.21 -7.09
C THR A 513 7.27 28.95 -7.53
N HIS A 514 6.75 27.77 -7.17
CA HIS A 514 7.41 26.49 -7.38
C HIS A 514 6.77 25.66 -8.52
N GLY A 515 5.98 26.30 -9.39
CA GLY A 515 5.50 25.71 -10.64
C GLY A 515 6.49 25.92 -11.79
N VAL A 516 6.23 25.26 -12.93
CA VAL A 516 7.08 25.43 -14.13
C VAL A 516 6.54 26.55 -15.00
N SER A 517 7.33 27.58 -15.24
CA SER A 517 6.96 28.71 -16.10
C SER A 517 6.58 28.27 -17.53
N LEU A 518 5.41 28.72 -18.00
CA LEU A 518 4.90 28.49 -19.36
C LEU A 518 5.19 29.69 -20.29
N ASP A 519 6.44 30.16 -20.31
CA ASP A 519 6.89 31.26 -21.15
C ASP A 519 7.55 30.80 -22.47
N GLY A 520 7.38 31.60 -23.53
CA GLY A 520 8.06 31.38 -24.82
C GLY A 520 7.89 29.97 -25.39
N ALA A 521 9.00 29.25 -25.52
CA ALA A 521 9.04 27.89 -26.08
C ALA A 521 8.54 26.82 -25.09
N ASN A 522 8.45 27.11 -23.79
CA ASN A 522 8.02 26.15 -22.77
C ASN A 522 6.58 25.70 -23.01
N ARG A 523 5.71 26.60 -23.51
CA ARG A 523 4.34 26.25 -23.92
C ARG A 523 4.29 25.12 -24.93
N ALA A 524 5.17 25.15 -25.94
CA ALA A 524 5.24 24.11 -26.95
C ALA A 524 5.79 22.79 -26.40
N LEU A 525 6.80 22.85 -25.52
CA LEU A 525 7.37 21.66 -24.89
C LEU A 525 6.36 20.96 -23.99
N TRP A 526 5.67 21.70 -23.12
CA TRP A 526 4.65 21.15 -22.23
C TRP A 526 3.40 20.69 -22.98
N SER A 527 3.01 21.38 -24.05
CA SER A 527 1.97 20.92 -24.96
C SER A 527 2.30 19.56 -25.58
N LEU A 528 3.55 19.36 -26.02
CA LEU A 528 4.00 18.07 -26.54
C LEU A 528 4.12 17.00 -25.44
N ARG A 529 4.59 17.36 -24.24
CA ARG A 529 4.75 16.46 -23.09
C ARG A 529 3.41 15.87 -22.64
N LEU A 530 2.40 16.71 -22.51
CA LEU A 530 1.08 16.34 -22.02
C LEU A 530 0.13 15.92 -23.15
N GLY A 531 0.53 16.11 -24.41
CA GLY A 531 -0.35 15.88 -25.55
C GLY A 531 -1.51 16.88 -25.63
N ASP A 532 -1.40 18.03 -24.96
CA ASP A 532 -2.46 19.03 -24.85
C ASP A 532 -2.17 20.27 -25.70
N PHE A 533 -2.89 20.41 -26.82
CA PHE A 533 -2.73 21.53 -27.74
C PHE A 533 -3.21 22.88 -27.17
N ASN A 534 -4.12 22.88 -26.19
CA ASN A 534 -4.65 24.11 -25.61
C ASN A 534 -3.57 24.92 -24.91
N LEU A 535 -2.57 24.26 -24.31
CA LEU A 535 -1.38 24.88 -23.72
C LEU A 535 -0.65 25.80 -24.71
N LEU A 536 -0.64 25.45 -25.99
CA LEU A 536 0.06 26.22 -27.02
C LEU A 536 -0.77 27.42 -27.51
N VAL A 537 -2.09 27.28 -27.63
CA VAL A 537 -2.95 28.27 -28.34
C VAL A 537 -3.83 29.12 -27.44
N SER A 538 -4.06 28.72 -26.20
CA SER A 538 -4.91 29.45 -25.24
C SER A 538 -4.39 30.87 -25.02
N SER A 539 -5.26 31.87 -25.19
CA SER A 539 -4.96 33.28 -24.91
C SER A 539 -5.09 33.63 -23.42
N GLN A 540 -5.61 32.71 -22.61
CA GLN A 540 -5.74 32.87 -21.17
C GLN A 540 -4.41 32.69 -20.42
N LEU A 541 -3.45 32.00 -21.05
CA LEU A 541 -2.12 31.80 -20.50
C LEU A 541 -1.25 33.03 -20.72
N THR A 542 -0.65 33.50 -19.64
CA THR A 542 0.23 34.67 -19.61
C THR A 542 1.70 34.23 -19.45
N PRO A 543 2.69 35.11 -19.69
CA PRO A 543 4.09 34.79 -19.39
C PRO A 543 4.37 34.50 -17.90
N GLN A 544 3.44 34.85 -16.99
CA GLN A 544 3.51 34.56 -15.56
C GLN A 544 2.83 33.23 -15.19
N SER A 545 2.18 32.56 -16.14
CA SER A 545 1.47 31.31 -15.87
C SER A 545 2.44 30.17 -15.62
N GLU A 546 2.22 29.43 -14.54
CA GLU A 546 2.99 28.25 -14.19
C GLU A 546 2.14 27.01 -14.36
N ILE A 547 2.74 25.93 -14.84
CA ILE A 547 2.12 24.61 -14.79
C ILE A 547 2.47 23.94 -13.46
N LEU A 548 1.41 23.56 -12.73
CA LEU A 548 1.45 22.76 -11.52
C LEU A 548 1.28 21.30 -11.95
N TYR A 549 2.40 20.59 -12.06
CA TYR A 549 2.50 19.23 -12.58
C TYR A 549 2.81 18.22 -11.47
N ARG A 550 2.32 16.96 -11.60
CA ARG A 550 2.38 15.90 -10.57
C ARG A 550 1.92 16.45 -9.22
N ARG A 551 0.62 16.73 -9.16
CA ARG A 551 0.01 17.38 -8.01
C ARG A 551 -0.33 16.38 -6.91
N ASN A 552 -0.70 15.15 -7.30
CA ASN A 552 -0.76 14.00 -6.42
C ASN A 552 0.54 13.87 -5.60
N ILE A 553 0.40 13.95 -4.29
CA ILE A 553 1.53 14.04 -3.36
C ILE A 553 2.37 12.77 -3.32
N VAL A 554 1.74 11.59 -3.45
CA VAL A 554 2.43 10.29 -3.44
C VAL A 554 3.24 10.12 -4.73
N ASP A 555 2.64 10.42 -5.89
CA ASP A 555 3.34 10.40 -7.18
C ASP A 555 4.53 11.37 -7.22
N ARG A 556 4.35 12.54 -6.61
CA ARG A 556 5.38 13.58 -6.51
C ARG A 556 6.58 13.12 -5.71
N VAL A 557 6.37 12.60 -4.50
CA VAL A 557 7.49 12.15 -3.64
C VAL A 557 8.15 10.90 -4.21
N THR A 558 7.36 10.00 -4.82
CA THR A 558 7.86 8.79 -5.49
C THR A 558 8.76 9.14 -6.68
N GLU A 559 8.42 10.16 -7.47
CA GLU A 559 9.31 10.61 -8.54
C GLU A 559 10.60 11.24 -8.01
N LEU A 560 10.52 12.06 -6.96
CA LEU A 560 11.68 12.74 -6.40
C LEU A 560 12.66 11.78 -5.74
N ALA A 561 12.17 10.72 -5.10
CA ALA A 561 12.99 9.72 -4.43
C ALA A 561 12.50 8.28 -4.73
N PRO A 562 12.65 7.79 -5.97
CA PRO A 562 12.11 6.49 -6.43
C PRO A 562 12.87 5.28 -5.87
N PHE A 563 13.74 5.52 -4.90
CA PHE A 563 14.62 4.57 -4.26
C PHE A 563 14.26 4.38 -2.78
N LEU A 564 13.24 5.11 -2.31
CA LEU A 564 12.53 4.89 -1.06
C LEU A 564 11.18 4.23 -1.39
N THR A 565 10.67 3.45 -0.45
CA THR A 565 9.28 2.96 -0.49
C THR A 565 8.43 3.90 0.36
N PHE A 566 7.26 4.30 -0.09
CA PHE A 566 6.40 5.24 0.63
C PHE A 566 5.24 4.51 1.31
N ASP A 567 4.78 5.09 2.41
CA ASP A 567 3.58 4.68 3.14
C ASP A 567 2.31 4.87 2.31
N GLY A 568 1.34 4.00 2.55
CA GLY A 568 0.07 4.00 1.82
C GLY A 568 -0.90 5.10 2.23
N ASP A 569 -0.70 5.75 3.39
CA ASP A 569 -1.67 6.64 4.03
C ASP A 569 -1.01 7.97 4.50
N PRO A 570 -0.73 8.90 3.57
CA PRO A 570 -0.35 10.28 3.90
C PRO A 570 -1.32 10.94 4.87
N TYR A 571 -0.83 11.83 5.74
CA TYR A 571 -1.71 12.55 6.67
C TYR A 571 -1.59 14.06 6.62
N ILE A 572 -2.72 14.74 6.74
CA ILE A 572 -2.78 16.20 6.74
C ILE A 572 -2.64 16.79 8.15
N VAL A 573 -1.79 17.81 8.29
CA VAL A 573 -1.59 18.53 9.55
C VAL A 573 -1.74 20.05 9.37
N VAL A 574 -2.29 20.70 10.40
CA VAL A 574 -2.45 22.16 10.43
C VAL A 574 -1.38 22.78 11.33
N VAL A 575 -0.39 23.43 10.72
CA VAL A 575 0.70 24.08 11.45
C VAL A 575 0.74 25.57 11.13
N ASN A 576 0.58 26.42 12.16
CA ASN A 576 0.58 27.88 12.03
C ASN A 576 -0.40 28.41 10.96
N GLY A 577 -1.57 27.76 10.85
CA GLY A 577 -2.61 28.13 9.88
C GLY A 577 -2.32 27.78 8.42
N LYS A 578 -1.33 26.93 8.17
CA LYS A 578 -1.04 26.32 6.87
C LYS A 578 -1.26 24.80 6.93
N LEU A 579 -1.50 24.23 5.76
CA LEU A 579 -1.75 22.81 5.57
C LEU A 579 -0.49 22.13 5.02
N TYR A 580 -0.09 21.03 5.66
CA TYR A 580 1.05 20.22 5.25
C TYR A 580 0.64 18.76 5.22
N TRP A 581 1.05 18.04 4.18
CA TRP A 581 0.98 16.59 4.15
C TRP A 581 2.26 16.02 4.74
N MET A 582 2.12 15.01 5.58
CA MET A 582 3.22 14.22 6.12
C MET A 582 3.12 12.82 5.53
N ILE A 583 4.23 12.34 4.97
CA ILE A 583 4.31 11.02 4.32
C ILE A 583 5.50 10.29 4.92
N ASP A 584 5.24 9.03 5.25
CA ASP A 584 6.24 8.12 5.76
C ASP A 584 7.02 7.44 4.63
N ALA A 585 8.34 7.34 4.79
CA ALA A 585 9.20 6.74 3.79
C ALA A 585 10.19 5.76 4.39
N TYR A 586 10.27 4.59 3.74
CA TYR A 586 10.97 3.41 4.18
C TYR A 586 12.19 3.13 3.31
N THR A 587 13.26 2.69 3.95
CA THR A 587 14.32 1.94 3.29
C THR A 587 14.07 0.46 3.49
N THR A 588 14.09 -0.30 2.41
CA THR A 588 13.82 -1.74 2.40
C THR A 588 15.01 -2.52 1.83
N GLY A 589 15.13 -3.79 2.21
CA GLY A 589 16.16 -4.69 1.71
C GLY A 589 15.71 -6.14 1.75
N ALA A 590 16.32 -6.98 0.91
CA ALA A 590 15.99 -8.40 0.76
C ALA A 590 17.18 -9.35 1.01
N THR A 591 18.32 -8.80 1.45
CA THR A 591 19.58 -9.54 1.59
C THR A 591 20.11 -9.54 3.02
N PHE A 592 19.33 -9.11 4.01
CA PHE A 592 19.77 -9.09 5.40
C PHE A 592 20.00 -10.52 5.93
N PRO A 593 21.21 -10.88 6.41
CA PRO A 593 21.51 -12.20 6.93
C PRO A 593 20.61 -12.63 8.10
N TYR A 594 20.14 -13.87 8.08
CA TYR A 594 19.38 -14.49 9.17
C TYR A 594 18.13 -13.68 9.55
N SER A 595 17.43 -13.12 8.55
CA SER A 595 16.17 -12.40 8.76
C SER A 595 15.05 -13.07 7.97
N GLN A 596 13.91 -13.28 8.62
CA GLN A 596 12.71 -13.80 7.98
C GLN A 596 12.16 -12.82 6.95
N THR A 597 11.76 -13.37 5.80
CA THR A 597 11.08 -12.61 4.76
C THR A 597 9.64 -12.31 5.14
N SER A 598 9.19 -11.09 4.85
CA SER A 598 7.80 -10.65 4.89
C SER A 598 7.44 -9.96 3.58
N SER A 599 6.16 -9.99 3.20
CA SER A 599 5.66 -9.25 2.03
C SER A 599 5.32 -7.82 2.44
N PHE A 600 5.78 -6.85 1.64
CA PHE A 600 5.51 -5.42 1.84
C PHE A 600 5.38 -4.73 0.48
N ASN A 601 4.24 -4.11 0.19
CA ASN A 601 3.93 -3.47 -1.10
C ASN A 601 4.27 -4.36 -2.31
N ASP A 602 3.75 -5.59 -2.32
CA ASP A 602 3.98 -6.64 -3.34
C ASP A 602 5.45 -7.10 -3.51
N ASN A 603 6.34 -6.72 -2.60
CA ASN A 603 7.75 -7.12 -2.63
C ASN A 603 8.12 -7.93 -1.39
N ASP A 604 8.93 -8.97 -1.60
CA ASP A 604 9.53 -9.73 -0.51
C ASP A 604 10.71 -8.95 0.09
N ILE A 605 10.59 -8.57 1.35
CA ILE A 605 11.62 -7.86 2.11
C ILE A 605 12.04 -8.70 3.32
N ASN A 606 13.26 -8.49 3.79
CA ASN A 606 13.71 -9.01 5.07
C ASN A 606 14.43 -7.95 5.93
N TYR A 607 14.28 -6.68 5.55
CA TYR A 607 14.80 -5.51 6.24
C TYR A 607 13.90 -4.31 5.92
N ILE A 608 13.53 -3.55 6.96
CA ILE A 608 12.77 -2.31 6.80
C ILE A 608 13.11 -1.32 7.92
N ARG A 609 13.18 -0.04 7.57
CA ARG A 609 13.27 1.09 8.51
C ARG A 609 12.41 2.24 8.02
N ASN A 610 11.69 2.88 8.94
CA ASN A 610 11.10 4.19 8.70
C ASN A 610 12.20 5.24 8.83
N SER A 611 13.00 5.39 7.77
CA SER A 611 14.23 6.19 7.81
C SER A 611 13.98 7.66 7.50
N VAL A 612 12.87 8.00 6.84
CA VAL A 612 12.60 9.36 6.36
C VAL A 612 11.15 9.77 6.61
N LYS A 613 10.95 11.01 7.07
CA LYS A 613 9.66 11.71 7.07
C LYS A 613 9.66 12.75 5.97
N VAL A 614 8.63 12.76 5.15
CA VAL A 614 8.48 13.70 4.04
C VAL A 614 7.37 14.69 4.36
N VAL A 615 7.63 15.98 4.14
CA VAL A 615 6.64 17.04 4.33
C VAL A 615 6.37 17.71 2.99
N VAL A 616 5.10 17.79 2.59
CA VAL A 616 4.66 18.48 1.36
C VAL A 616 3.79 19.67 1.74
N ASP A 617 4.14 20.87 1.29
CA ASP A 617 3.28 22.06 1.44
C ASP A 617 2.08 21.92 0.50
N ALA A 618 0.85 21.89 1.04
CA ALA A 618 -0.36 21.66 0.24
C ALA A 618 -0.66 22.80 -0.76
N TYR A 619 -0.08 23.98 -0.57
CA TYR A 619 -0.26 25.13 -1.45
C TYR A 619 0.84 25.22 -2.52
N GLU A 620 2.12 25.10 -2.14
CA GLU A 620 3.24 25.27 -3.08
C GLU A 620 3.79 23.97 -3.66
N GLY A 621 3.48 22.83 -3.06
CA GLY A 621 3.96 21.51 -3.49
C GLY A 621 5.45 21.30 -3.22
N THR A 622 6.12 22.20 -2.50
CA THR A 622 7.51 22.01 -2.07
C THR A 622 7.60 20.80 -1.15
N VAL A 623 8.66 20.02 -1.31
CA VAL A 623 8.86 18.76 -0.59
C VAL A 623 10.13 18.83 0.23
N ASP A 624 10.06 18.42 1.49
CA ASP A 624 11.22 18.30 2.37
C ASP A 624 11.35 16.87 2.89
N PHE A 625 12.54 16.27 2.74
CA PHE A 625 12.84 14.92 3.22
C PHE A 625 13.71 15.01 4.48
N TYR A 626 13.19 14.54 5.62
CA TYR A 626 13.89 14.57 6.91
C TYR A 626 14.31 13.16 7.35
N VAL A 627 15.61 12.95 7.57
CA VAL A 627 16.15 11.67 8.03
C VAL A 627 15.90 11.50 9.53
N VAL A 628 15.08 10.51 9.89
CA VAL A 628 14.72 10.17 11.28
C VAL A 628 15.55 9.02 11.86
N ASP A 629 16.00 8.07 11.02
CA ASP A 629 16.96 7.03 11.43
C ASP A 629 18.32 7.25 10.76
N PRO A 630 19.18 8.12 11.31
CA PRO A 630 20.51 8.36 10.75
C PRO A 630 21.48 7.20 10.97
N LYS A 631 21.05 6.08 11.57
CA LYS A 631 21.90 4.88 11.74
C LYS A 631 21.74 3.90 10.60
N ASP A 632 20.59 3.92 9.92
CA ASP A 632 20.29 3.04 8.79
C ASP A 632 21.37 3.14 7.69
N PRO A 633 22.02 2.01 7.30
CA PRO A 633 23.05 2.01 6.26
C PRO A 633 22.53 2.36 4.86
N ILE A 634 21.25 2.08 4.55
CA ILE A 634 20.67 2.35 3.23
C ILE A 634 20.46 3.85 3.08
N ILE A 635 19.83 4.53 4.05
CA ILE A 635 19.65 5.98 3.97
C ILE A 635 20.99 6.73 3.94
N LYS A 636 21.99 6.31 4.72
CA LYS A 636 23.34 6.90 4.67
C LYS A 636 23.96 6.86 3.28
N ALA A 637 23.81 5.74 2.58
CA ALA A 637 24.33 5.61 1.22
C ALA A 637 23.60 6.55 0.23
N TYR A 638 22.29 6.72 0.40
CA TYR A 638 21.51 7.68 -0.38
C TYR A 638 21.81 9.14 -0.02
N GLU A 639 22.10 9.47 1.24
CA GLU A 639 22.62 10.80 1.63
C GLU A 639 23.95 11.11 0.92
N GLY A 640 24.83 10.11 0.80
CA GLY A 640 26.07 10.22 0.02
C GLY A 640 25.83 10.46 -1.47
N THR A 641 24.79 9.82 -2.02
CA THR A 641 24.41 9.94 -3.45
C THR A 641 23.70 11.26 -3.74
N PHE A 642 22.82 11.72 -2.84
CA PHE A 642 21.95 12.87 -2.99
C PHE A 642 22.09 13.86 -1.82
N PRO A 643 23.24 14.53 -1.65
CA PRO A 643 23.56 15.32 -0.46
C PRO A 643 22.68 16.56 -0.24
N LYS A 644 21.88 16.97 -1.23
CA LYS A 644 20.96 18.12 -1.14
C LYS A 644 19.50 17.72 -0.93
N LEU A 645 19.17 16.44 -1.04
CA LEU A 645 17.79 15.97 -0.89
C LEU A 645 17.38 15.91 0.58
N PHE A 646 18.26 15.34 1.41
CA PHE A 646 17.96 15.02 2.79
C PHE A 646 18.34 16.15 3.75
N LYS A 647 17.50 16.32 4.76
CA LYS A 647 17.68 17.23 5.88
C LYS A 647 17.75 16.43 7.19
N PRO A 648 18.59 16.81 8.16
CA PRO A 648 18.54 16.21 9.50
C PRO A 648 17.19 16.51 10.18
N ILE A 649 16.64 15.55 10.91
CA ILE A 649 15.37 15.73 11.64
C ILE A 649 15.37 16.92 12.61
N ASP A 650 16.53 17.27 13.17
CA ASP A 650 16.70 18.41 14.08
C ASP A 650 16.42 19.77 13.41
N THR A 651 16.44 19.82 12.07
CA THR A 651 16.09 21.02 11.30
C THR A 651 14.59 21.16 11.01
N MET A 652 13.80 20.11 11.24
CA MET A 652 12.35 20.13 11.07
C MET A 652 11.71 21.17 12.01
N PRO A 653 10.81 22.04 11.53
CA PRO A 653 10.10 22.99 12.38
C PRO A 653 9.38 22.29 13.55
N ALA A 654 9.49 22.86 14.76
CA ALA A 654 8.95 22.24 15.98
C ALA A 654 7.44 21.93 15.89
N GLY A 655 6.67 22.78 15.19
CA GLY A 655 5.25 22.54 14.93
C GLY A 655 5.01 21.25 14.14
N LEU A 656 5.76 21.02 13.06
CA LEU A 656 5.67 19.79 12.26
C LEU A 656 6.21 18.58 13.04
N ARG A 657 7.32 18.74 13.77
CA ARG A 657 7.91 17.65 14.57
C ARG A 657 6.93 17.12 15.63
N ALA A 658 6.07 17.98 16.18
CA ALA A 658 5.05 17.57 17.15
C ALA A 658 3.98 16.63 16.58
N HIS A 659 3.87 16.53 15.26
CA HIS A 659 2.88 15.71 14.56
C HIS A 659 3.45 14.38 14.03
N ILE A 660 4.76 14.13 14.19
CA ILE A 660 5.35 12.86 13.78
C ILE A 660 4.67 11.70 14.51
N ARG A 661 4.25 10.68 13.76
CA ARG A 661 3.68 9.43 14.30
C ARG A 661 4.47 8.20 13.83
N VAL A 662 4.40 7.09 14.58
CA VAL A 662 4.87 5.78 14.10
C VAL A 662 3.88 5.29 13.06
N PRO A 663 4.31 5.00 11.82
CA PRO A 663 3.37 4.67 10.76
C PRO A 663 2.77 3.26 10.91
N VAL A 664 1.54 3.11 10.43
CA VAL A 664 0.75 1.88 10.55
C VAL A 664 1.37 0.75 9.73
N ASP A 665 1.74 1.01 8.48
CA ASP A 665 2.34 0.03 7.57
C ASP A 665 3.58 -0.67 8.16
N LEU A 666 4.52 0.10 8.74
CA LEU A 666 5.69 -0.49 9.41
C LEU A 666 5.28 -1.29 10.65
N PHE A 667 4.37 -0.74 11.44
CA PHE A 667 3.94 -1.39 12.67
C PHE A 667 3.20 -2.70 12.39
N ASP A 668 2.42 -2.79 11.32
CA ASP A 668 1.76 -4.02 10.87
C ASP A 668 2.77 -5.11 10.53
N VAL A 669 3.80 -4.78 9.74
CA VAL A 669 4.89 -5.73 9.43
C VAL A 669 5.58 -6.16 10.72
N GLN A 670 5.83 -5.23 11.64
CA GLN A 670 6.45 -5.53 12.93
C GLN A 670 5.58 -6.40 13.83
N VAL A 671 4.27 -6.17 13.88
CA VAL A 671 3.29 -6.97 14.61
C VAL A 671 3.30 -8.41 14.09
N GLN A 672 3.24 -8.60 12.77
CA GLN A 672 3.29 -9.92 12.13
C GLN A 672 4.59 -10.66 12.45
N ILE A 673 5.74 -9.97 12.42
CA ILE A 673 7.02 -10.56 12.84
C ILE A 673 6.98 -10.89 14.35
N TYR A 674 6.44 -10.00 15.18
CA TYR A 674 6.47 -10.15 16.64
C TYR A 674 5.58 -11.31 17.14
N GLU A 675 4.58 -11.76 16.37
CA GLU A 675 3.79 -12.97 16.64
C GLU A 675 4.65 -14.18 17.02
N THR A 676 5.81 -14.33 16.37
CA THR A 676 6.76 -15.41 16.65
C THR A 676 8.05 -14.92 17.32
N TYR A 677 8.55 -13.74 16.96
CA TYR A 677 9.86 -13.25 17.39
C TYR A 677 9.89 -12.52 18.73
N HIS A 678 8.78 -12.50 19.46
CA HIS A 678 8.81 -12.21 20.90
C HIS A 678 9.50 -13.34 21.69
N ILE A 679 9.54 -14.57 21.14
CA ILE A 679 10.22 -15.72 21.73
C ILE A 679 11.73 -15.59 21.49
N THR A 680 12.49 -15.39 22.56
CA THR A 680 13.96 -15.21 22.48
C THR A 680 14.75 -16.48 22.76
N ASP A 681 14.14 -17.52 23.36
CA ASP A 681 14.81 -18.79 23.62
C ASP A 681 14.74 -19.71 22.38
N PRO A 682 15.88 -20.13 21.80
CA PRO A 682 15.89 -20.95 20.57
C PRO A 682 15.19 -22.31 20.70
N LYS A 683 15.15 -22.91 21.90
CA LYS A 683 14.49 -24.22 22.11
C LYS A 683 12.99 -24.07 22.12
N VAL A 684 12.48 -23.02 22.76
CA VAL A 684 11.05 -22.68 22.75
C VAL A 684 10.61 -22.28 21.34
N PHE A 685 11.43 -21.48 20.64
CA PHE A 685 11.17 -21.07 19.26
C PHE A 685 11.08 -22.29 18.32
N PHE A 686 12.02 -23.23 18.43
CA PHE A 686 11.99 -24.48 17.65
C PHE A 686 10.70 -25.28 17.86
N ALA A 687 10.19 -25.32 19.09
CA ALA A 687 8.97 -26.05 19.43
C ALA A 687 7.68 -25.35 18.96
N ARG A 688 7.74 -24.02 18.70
CA ARG A 688 6.61 -23.17 18.31
C ARG A 688 5.42 -23.25 19.28
N GLU A 689 5.68 -23.37 20.58
CA GLU A 689 4.64 -23.58 21.60
C GLU A 689 3.99 -22.28 22.13
N ASP A 690 4.64 -21.12 21.96
CA ASP A 690 4.17 -19.82 22.48
C ASP A 690 3.88 -18.81 21.35
N VAL A 691 3.53 -19.28 20.14
CA VAL A 691 3.19 -18.41 19.00
C VAL A 691 1.91 -17.64 19.28
N TRP A 692 1.88 -16.35 18.91
CA TRP A 692 0.70 -15.49 19.00
C TRP A 692 0.07 -15.28 17.61
N ASP A 693 -1.19 -14.84 17.62
CA ASP A 693 -1.95 -14.38 16.46
C ASP A 693 -2.40 -12.94 16.70
N VAL A 694 -2.52 -12.17 15.61
CA VAL A 694 -3.40 -11.01 15.55
C VAL A 694 -4.86 -11.44 15.84
N PRO A 695 -5.54 -10.85 16.85
CA PRO A 695 -6.90 -11.22 17.19
C PRO A 695 -7.89 -10.84 16.10
N THR A 696 -9.04 -11.52 16.08
CA THR A 696 -10.19 -11.13 15.26
C THR A 696 -11.26 -10.44 16.09
N ALA A 697 -12.12 -9.65 15.46
CA ALA A 697 -13.36 -9.16 16.04
C ALA A 697 -14.49 -9.20 14.98
N SER A 698 -15.70 -9.56 15.40
CA SER A 698 -16.88 -9.53 14.52
C SER A 698 -17.57 -8.16 14.59
N SER A 699 -17.85 -7.57 13.45
CA SER A 699 -18.50 -6.25 13.30
C SER A 699 -20.02 -6.32 13.03
N SER A 700 -20.62 -7.51 13.09
CA SER A 700 -22.08 -7.71 13.08
C SER A 700 -22.45 -9.08 13.66
N PRO A 701 -23.66 -9.23 14.23
CA PRO A 701 -24.15 -10.54 14.65
C PRO A 701 -24.12 -11.55 13.49
N GLY A 702 -23.35 -12.63 13.65
CA GLY A 702 -23.19 -13.68 12.64
C GLY A 702 -22.16 -13.40 11.54
N ALA A 703 -21.47 -12.24 11.56
CA ALA A 703 -20.35 -12.00 10.66
C ALA A 703 -19.11 -12.79 11.07
N VAL A 704 -18.36 -13.23 10.07
CA VAL A 704 -17.01 -13.78 10.24
C VAL A 704 -16.12 -12.69 10.83
N GLY A 705 -15.38 -13.00 11.89
CA GLY A 705 -14.45 -12.06 12.50
C GLY A 705 -13.35 -11.65 11.52
N SER A 706 -13.04 -10.35 11.48
CA SER A 706 -11.92 -9.80 10.71
C SER A 706 -10.75 -9.52 11.65
N GLN A 707 -9.53 -9.56 11.14
CA GLN A 707 -8.34 -9.20 11.92
C GLN A 707 -8.44 -7.74 12.40
N VAL A 708 -8.19 -7.56 13.70
CA VAL A 708 -8.06 -6.23 14.29
C VAL A 708 -6.85 -5.55 13.65
N GLN A 709 -7.02 -4.31 13.19
CA GLN A 709 -5.92 -3.47 12.70
C GLN A 709 -5.32 -2.67 13.86
N PRO A 710 -4.05 -2.28 13.82
CA PRO A 710 -3.51 -1.34 14.78
C PRO A 710 -4.28 -0.01 14.77
N TYR A 711 -4.39 0.63 15.93
CA TYR A 711 -5.11 1.90 16.06
C TYR A 711 -4.40 2.86 17.00
N TYR A 712 -4.44 4.14 16.64
CA TYR A 712 -3.87 5.19 17.45
C TYR A 712 -4.77 5.49 18.65
N VAL A 713 -4.11 5.71 19.79
CA VAL A 713 -4.74 6.05 21.06
C VAL A 713 -3.92 7.13 21.75
N LEU A 714 -4.59 8.04 22.46
CA LEU A 714 -3.97 9.01 23.35
C LEU A 714 -4.30 8.62 24.78
N PHE A 715 -3.35 7.99 25.47
CA PHE A 715 -3.57 7.48 26.82
C PHE A 715 -2.29 7.52 27.66
N ARG A 716 -2.43 7.33 28.97
CA ARG A 716 -1.27 7.20 29.86
C ARG A 716 -0.81 5.76 29.93
N LEU A 717 0.39 5.49 29.42
CA LEU A 717 0.97 4.14 29.47
C LEU A 717 1.15 3.67 30.92
N PRO A 718 0.87 2.38 31.26
CA PRO A 718 1.06 1.88 32.61
C PRO A 718 2.49 2.10 33.13
N GLY A 719 2.59 2.75 34.30
CA GLY A 719 3.85 3.12 34.94
C GLY A 719 4.42 4.48 34.53
N GLU A 720 3.87 5.13 33.51
CA GLU A 720 4.26 6.47 33.08
C GLU A 720 3.36 7.56 33.70
N SER A 721 3.84 8.81 33.79
CA SER A 721 3.09 9.91 34.40
C SER A 721 2.29 10.75 33.40
N ASN A 722 2.77 10.83 32.16
CA ASN A 722 2.22 11.71 31.12
C ASN A 722 1.45 10.88 30.09
N PRO A 723 0.35 11.41 29.54
CA PRO A 723 -0.31 10.81 28.39
C PRO A 723 0.56 10.94 27.14
N GLU A 724 0.51 9.93 26.28
CA GLU A 724 1.26 9.90 25.03
C GLU A 724 0.37 9.37 23.90
N PHE A 725 0.61 9.87 22.70
CA PHE A 725 0.03 9.32 21.49
C PHE A 725 0.82 8.12 21.02
N MET A 726 0.12 7.02 20.84
CA MET A 726 0.72 5.71 20.61
C MET A 726 -0.12 4.90 19.64
N LEU A 727 0.53 4.00 18.91
CA LEU A 727 -0.12 2.98 18.10
C LEU A 727 -0.09 1.68 18.90
N ILE A 728 -1.23 1.02 19.07
CA ILE A 728 -1.32 -0.21 19.90
C ILE A 728 -1.90 -1.39 19.14
N MET A 729 -1.50 -2.60 19.55
CA MET A 729 -2.01 -3.85 19.01
C MET A 729 -2.11 -4.95 20.08
N PRO A 730 -3.31 -5.49 20.36
CA PRO A 730 -3.46 -6.68 21.21
C PRO A 730 -3.04 -7.97 20.49
N PHE A 731 -2.65 -8.99 21.26
CA PHE A 731 -2.30 -10.33 20.80
C PHE A 731 -3.06 -11.42 21.54
N THR A 732 -3.34 -12.51 20.84
CA THR A 732 -3.91 -13.75 21.39
C THR A 732 -2.98 -14.93 21.13
N PRO A 733 -2.96 -16.00 21.93
CA PRO A 733 -2.21 -17.21 21.59
C PRO A 733 -2.75 -17.85 20.30
N HIS A 734 -1.89 -18.54 19.57
CA HIS A 734 -2.27 -19.20 18.33
C HIS A 734 -3.50 -20.10 18.50
N GLY A 735 -4.56 -19.83 17.72
CA GLY A 735 -5.81 -20.59 17.74
C GLY A 735 -6.66 -20.45 19.02
N LYS A 736 -6.40 -19.45 19.88
CA LYS A 736 -7.21 -19.15 21.08
C LYS A 736 -7.67 -17.70 21.07
N PRO A 737 -8.88 -17.40 21.58
CA PRO A 737 -9.41 -16.04 21.54
C PRO A 737 -9.14 -15.18 22.82
N ASN A 738 -8.47 -15.73 23.84
CA ASN A 738 -8.12 -14.97 25.05
C ASN A 738 -6.85 -14.15 24.82
N MET A 739 -6.75 -12.93 25.35
CA MET A 739 -5.53 -12.13 25.22
C MET A 739 -4.37 -12.73 26.01
N VAL A 740 -3.16 -12.55 25.48
CA VAL A 740 -1.91 -12.92 26.14
C VAL A 740 -0.93 -11.76 26.24
N SER A 741 -1.05 -10.76 25.35
CA SER A 741 -0.15 -9.62 25.30
C SER A 741 -0.79 -8.46 24.56
N TRP A 742 -0.18 -7.29 24.65
CA TRP A 742 -0.38 -6.18 23.72
C TRP A 742 0.91 -5.40 23.55
N LEU A 743 1.11 -4.82 22.37
CA LEU A 743 2.28 -4.04 21.98
C LEU A 743 1.89 -2.58 21.78
N ALA A 744 2.74 -1.67 22.24
CA ALA A 744 2.61 -0.23 22.02
C ALA A 744 3.85 0.31 21.32
N ALA A 745 3.64 1.15 20.30
CA ALA A 745 4.67 1.97 19.67
C ALA A 745 4.43 3.44 19.99
N ARG A 746 5.43 4.09 20.60
CA ARG A 746 5.31 5.45 21.13
C ARG A 746 5.63 6.48 20.04
N SER A 747 4.81 7.53 19.93
CA SER A 747 4.99 8.57 18.90
C SER A 747 5.52 9.90 19.43
N ASP A 748 5.59 10.09 20.75
CA ASP A 748 5.83 11.40 21.36
C ASP A 748 7.29 11.63 21.82
N GLY A 749 7.81 12.81 21.45
CA GLY A 749 9.05 13.36 21.99
C GLY A 749 10.27 12.47 21.82
N SER A 750 11.03 12.29 22.89
CA SER A 750 12.23 11.44 22.90
C SER A 750 11.92 9.94 22.86
N ASN A 751 10.66 9.56 23.08
CA ASN A 751 10.22 8.17 23.09
C ASN A 751 9.72 7.72 21.71
N TYR A 752 9.77 8.60 20.71
CA TYR A 752 9.37 8.28 19.35
C TYR A 752 10.11 7.04 18.83
N GLY A 753 9.35 6.03 18.41
CA GLY A 753 9.89 4.75 17.89
C GLY A 753 10.25 3.73 18.96
N ASP A 754 10.01 4.00 20.24
CA ASP A 754 10.16 3.02 21.32
C ASP A 754 8.97 2.06 21.37
N TYR A 755 9.26 0.77 21.56
CA TYR A 755 8.26 -0.28 21.65
C TYR A 755 8.18 -0.87 23.06
N VAL A 756 6.96 -1.07 23.54
CA VAL A 756 6.70 -1.70 24.84
C VAL A 756 5.68 -2.82 24.68
N ALA A 757 6.08 -4.04 25.02
CA ALA A 757 5.19 -5.21 25.04
C ALA A 757 4.75 -5.50 26.48
N PHE A 758 3.46 -5.63 26.71
CA PHE A 758 2.89 -5.94 28.01
C PHE A 758 2.35 -7.37 28.02
N LEU A 759 2.99 -8.24 28.81
CA LEU A 759 2.59 -9.63 28.97
C LEU A 759 1.50 -9.78 30.03
N LEU A 760 0.47 -10.55 29.69
CA LEU A 760 -0.61 -10.90 30.60
C LEU A 760 -0.31 -12.20 31.38
N PRO A 761 -0.92 -12.41 32.55
CA PRO A 761 -0.68 -13.61 33.36
C PRO A 761 -1.17 -14.87 32.65
N LYS A 762 -0.33 -15.91 32.59
CA LYS A 762 -0.69 -17.21 31.96
C LYS A 762 -1.69 -18.04 32.79
N ASP A 763 -1.92 -17.67 34.06
CA ASP A 763 -2.84 -18.32 34.99
C ASP A 763 -4.21 -17.63 35.08
N LYS A 764 -4.43 -16.55 34.31
CA LYS A 764 -5.69 -15.81 34.24
C LYS A 764 -6.26 -15.84 32.83
N VAL A 765 -7.59 -15.78 32.73
CA VAL A 765 -8.29 -15.64 31.45
C VAL A 765 -8.65 -14.18 31.30
N ILE A 766 -8.03 -13.52 30.32
CA ILE A 766 -8.37 -12.17 29.90
C ILE A 766 -9.05 -12.28 28.54
N PHE A 767 -10.27 -11.79 28.42
CA PHE A 767 -11.02 -11.91 27.17
C PHE A 767 -10.36 -11.15 26.02
N GLY A 768 -10.33 -11.73 24.84
CA GLY A 768 -9.89 -11.02 23.63
C GLY A 768 -11.02 -10.34 22.87
N PRO A 769 -10.66 -9.54 21.85
CA PRO A 769 -11.63 -8.78 21.05
C PRO A 769 -12.79 -9.64 20.54
N GLN A 770 -12.51 -10.84 19.99
CA GLN A 770 -13.56 -11.73 19.48
C GLN A 770 -14.56 -12.17 20.55
N GLN A 771 -14.08 -12.48 21.77
CA GLN A 771 -14.96 -12.91 22.85
C GLN A 771 -15.83 -11.78 23.35
N VAL A 772 -15.26 -10.58 23.47
CA VAL A 772 -16.02 -9.40 23.88
C VAL A 772 -17.05 -9.04 22.82
N ALA A 773 -16.69 -9.04 21.53
CA ALA A 773 -17.64 -8.86 20.42
C ALA A 773 -18.79 -9.87 20.47
N ASN A 774 -18.50 -11.15 20.76
CA ASN A 774 -19.55 -12.16 20.92
C ASN A 774 -20.46 -11.86 22.11
N ARG A 775 -19.90 -11.49 23.28
CA ARG A 775 -20.68 -11.11 24.47
C ARG A 775 -21.57 -9.89 24.22
N ILE A 776 -21.06 -8.91 23.48
CA ILE A 776 -21.82 -7.73 23.05
C ILE A 776 -23.03 -8.17 22.22
N ASN A 777 -22.81 -9.03 21.22
CA ASN A 777 -23.86 -9.51 20.32
C ASN A 777 -24.87 -10.46 21.01
N GLU A 778 -24.47 -11.16 22.06
CA GLU A 778 -25.32 -12.01 22.90
C GLU A 778 -26.14 -11.22 23.94
N ASN A 779 -25.78 -9.96 24.21
CA ASN A 779 -26.49 -9.14 25.18
C ASN A 779 -27.96 -8.90 24.73
N PRO A 780 -28.98 -9.25 25.56
CA PRO A 780 -30.38 -9.14 25.15
C PRO A 780 -30.84 -7.73 24.77
N ALA A 781 -30.29 -6.69 25.40
CA ALA A 781 -30.64 -5.30 25.09
C ALA A 781 -30.06 -4.88 23.74
N VAL A 782 -28.78 -5.17 23.50
CA VAL A 782 -28.10 -4.91 22.22
C VAL A 782 -28.78 -5.68 21.09
N SER A 783 -28.98 -6.99 21.26
CA SER A 783 -29.59 -7.86 20.25
C SER A 783 -31.02 -7.42 19.87
N ARG A 784 -31.84 -7.05 20.87
CA ARG A 784 -33.19 -6.51 20.64
C ARG A 784 -33.13 -5.21 19.85
N ASP A 785 -32.33 -4.25 20.30
CA ASP A 785 -32.28 -2.91 19.70
C ASP A 785 -31.68 -2.97 18.28
N PHE A 786 -30.65 -3.81 18.04
CA PHE A 786 -30.14 -4.06 16.70
C PHE A 786 -31.18 -4.67 15.78
N THR A 787 -31.99 -5.62 16.28
CA THR A 787 -33.09 -6.20 15.50
C THR A 787 -34.14 -5.16 15.15
N LEU A 788 -34.40 -4.18 16.02
CA LEU A 788 -35.34 -3.08 15.78
C LEU A 788 -34.76 -2.02 14.83
N PHE A 789 -33.49 -1.65 15.01
CA PHE A 789 -32.81 -0.66 14.19
C PHE A 789 -32.55 -1.14 12.75
N HIS A 790 -32.52 -2.45 12.52
CA HIS A 790 -32.48 -3.03 11.18
C HIS A 790 -33.87 -3.16 10.52
N GLN A 791 -34.93 -2.56 11.07
CA GLN A 791 -36.26 -2.57 10.47
C GLN A 791 -36.50 -1.34 9.59
N ALA A 792 -37.18 -1.56 8.46
CA ALA A 792 -37.89 -0.53 7.69
C ALA A 792 -37.15 0.81 7.47
N GLY A 793 -36.04 0.76 6.73
CA GLY A 793 -35.40 1.96 6.17
C GLY A 793 -34.18 2.50 6.93
N SER A 794 -33.74 1.83 7.99
CA SER A 794 -32.45 2.08 8.66
C SER A 794 -31.57 0.84 8.72
N THR A 795 -30.27 1.06 8.93
CA THR A 795 -29.26 0.02 9.07
C THR A 795 -28.30 0.43 10.17
N VAL A 796 -27.93 -0.54 11.02
CA VAL A 796 -26.92 -0.32 12.07
C VAL A 796 -25.55 -0.52 11.46
N VAL A 797 -24.63 0.37 11.82
CA VAL A 797 -23.21 0.20 11.56
C VAL A 797 -22.53 0.08 12.91
N GLN A 798 -21.94 -1.08 13.18
CA GLN A 798 -21.05 -1.25 14.33
C GLN A 798 -19.69 -0.69 13.98
N GLY A 799 -19.12 0.04 14.93
CA GLY A 799 -17.76 0.53 14.83
C GLY A 799 -16.70 -0.54 15.10
N ASN A 800 -15.45 -0.09 15.11
CA ASN A 800 -14.32 -0.92 15.48
C ASN A 800 -14.29 -1.12 17.00
N LEU A 801 -14.12 -2.37 17.43
CA LEU A 801 -13.92 -2.70 18.84
C LEU A 801 -12.50 -2.36 19.27
N LEU A 802 -12.34 -1.32 20.08
CA LEU A 802 -11.05 -0.87 20.60
C LEU A 802 -10.80 -1.47 21.99
N VAL A 803 -9.56 -1.87 22.27
CA VAL A 803 -9.12 -2.41 23.56
C VAL A 803 -8.17 -1.42 24.21
N VAL A 804 -8.65 -0.69 25.21
CA VAL A 804 -7.90 0.40 25.83
C VAL A 804 -7.51 0.02 27.26
N PRO A 805 -6.21 -0.08 27.58
CA PRO A 805 -5.76 -0.29 28.96
C PRO A 805 -6.06 0.94 29.82
N ILE A 806 -6.70 0.76 30.98
CA ILE A 806 -6.97 1.81 31.96
C ILE A 806 -6.64 1.30 33.36
N GLY A 807 -5.67 1.93 34.03
CA GLY A 807 -5.13 1.39 35.28
C GLY A 807 -4.56 -0.01 35.06
N ASP A 808 -5.00 -1.00 35.85
CA ASP A 808 -4.66 -2.43 35.69
C ASP A 808 -5.83 -3.26 35.11
N SER A 809 -6.69 -2.62 34.31
CA SER A 809 -7.86 -3.23 33.64
C SER A 809 -7.87 -2.93 32.14
N PHE A 810 -8.69 -3.67 31.39
CA PHE A 810 -9.05 -3.34 30.02
C PHE A 810 -10.46 -2.77 29.93
N LEU A 811 -10.59 -1.67 29.20
CA LEU A 811 -11.86 -1.14 28.73
C LEU A 811 -12.02 -1.50 27.25
N TYR A 812 -13.07 -2.23 26.92
CA TYR A 812 -13.46 -2.50 25.55
C TYR A 812 -14.52 -1.49 25.14
N PHE A 813 -14.29 -0.83 24.02
CA PHE A 813 -15.10 0.30 23.57
C PHE A 813 -15.55 0.07 22.12
N GLU A 814 -16.85 0.25 21.85
CA GLU A 814 -17.41 0.12 20.51
C GLU A 814 -18.55 1.15 20.28
N PRO A 815 -18.45 2.02 19.27
CA PRO A 815 -19.51 2.95 18.92
C PRO A 815 -20.53 2.32 17.97
N ILE A 816 -21.79 2.76 18.05
CA ILE A 816 -22.88 2.27 17.19
C ILE A 816 -23.54 3.44 16.47
N TYR A 817 -23.54 3.35 15.14
CA TYR A 817 -24.16 4.34 14.26
C TYR A 817 -25.45 3.81 13.64
N LEU A 818 -26.41 4.69 13.44
CA LEU A 818 -27.56 4.44 12.59
C LEU A 818 -27.46 5.27 11.33
N ARG A 819 -27.78 4.65 10.19
CA ARG A 819 -27.92 5.36 8.92
C ARG A 819 -29.19 4.89 8.20
N ALA A 820 -29.78 5.78 7.40
CA ALA A 820 -30.88 5.38 6.52
C ALA A 820 -30.39 4.40 5.45
N SER A 821 -31.22 3.45 5.03
CA SER A 821 -30.87 2.45 4.01
C SER A 821 -30.76 3.01 2.56
N GLN A 822 -30.79 4.33 2.40
CA GLN A 822 -30.64 5.02 1.12
C GLN A 822 -29.18 5.37 0.84
N THR A 823 -28.85 5.57 -0.44
CA THR A 823 -27.47 5.74 -0.96
C THR A 823 -26.75 7.03 -0.52
N GLN A 824 -27.44 7.92 0.20
CA GLN A 824 -26.88 9.15 0.78
C GLN A 824 -27.51 9.36 2.15
N SER A 825 -27.01 8.61 3.13
CA SER A 825 -27.45 8.70 4.52
C SER A 825 -26.37 9.34 5.37
N LEU A 826 -26.79 10.06 6.39
CA LEU A 826 -25.91 10.68 7.38
C LEU A 826 -25.81 9.71 8.56
N PRO A 827 -24.65 9.06 8.80
CA PRO A 827 -24.48 8.20 9.95
C PRO A 827 -24.55 9.02 11.24
N GLU A 828 -25.42 8.61 12.15
CA GLU A 828 -25.59 9.26 13.44
C GLU A 828 -25.15 8.31 14.55
N LEU A 829 -24.24 8.76 15.43
CA LEU A 829 -23.90 8.02 16.63
C LEU A 829 -25.13 7.96 17.54
N LYS A 830 -25.63 6.74 17.80
CA LYS A 830 -26.82 6.54 18.64
C LYS A 830 -26.52 5.89 19.97
N LYS A 831 -25.51 5.02 20.02
CA LYS A 831 -25.21 4.25 21.22
C LYS A 831 -23.71 4.08 21.37
N VAL A 832 -23.30 3.93 22.62
CA VAL A 832 -21.93 3.58 23.01
C VAL A 832 -21.99 2.30 23.82
N ILE A 833 -21.13 1.35 23.45
CA ILE A 833 -20.94 0.10 24.17
C ILE A 833 -19.61 0.19 24.91
N LEU A 834 -19.65 -0.07 26.21
CA LEU A 834 -18.47 -0.33 27.00
C LEU A 834 -18.57 -1.71 27.61
N ALA A 835 -17.45 -2.42 27.63
CA ALA A 835 -17.36 -3.68 28.33
C ALA A 835 -16.06 -3.78 29.12
N ASP A 836 -16.09 -4.57 30.19
CA ASP A 836 -14.93 -5.07 30.89
C ASP A 836 -14.99 -6.60 30.95
N GLN A 837 -14.19 -7.22 31.83
CA GLN A 837 -14.21 -8.68 31.99
C GLN A 837 -15.56 -9.19 32.50
N ASP A 838 -16.34 -8.41 33.24
CA ASP A 838 -17.53 -8.87 33.96
C ASP A 838 -18.85 -8.43 33.31
N SER A 839 -18.88 -7.25 32.73
CA SER A 839 -20.11 -6.55 32.36
C SER A 839 -20.04 -5.91 30.97
N VAL A 840 -21.21 -5.77 30.36
CA VAL A 840 -21.42 -5.04 29.10
C VAL A 840 -22.48 -3.98 29.35
N VAL A 841 -22.12 -2.73 29.08
CA VAL A 841 -22.95 -1.55 29.23
C VAL A 841 -23.28 -0.99 27.86
N TYR A 842 -24.53 -0.57 27.69
CA TYR A 842 -25.07 -0.07 26.42
C TYR A 842 -25.97 1.14 26.70
N THR A 843 -25.48 2.34 26.36
CA THR A 843 -26.11 3.62 26.70
C THR A 843 -26.05 4.62 25.54
N ASP A 844 -26.69 5.77 25.70
CA ASP A 844 -26.76 6.82 24.67
C ASP A 844 -25.50 7.68 24.62
N THR A 845 -24.75 7.78 25.73
CA THR A 845 -23.54 8.61 25.82
C THR A 845 -22.40 7.84 26.48
N LEU A 846 -21.17 8.23 26.15
CA LEU A 846 -19.95 7.67 26.74
C LEU A 846 -19.91 7.88 28.26
N GLN A 847 -20.28 9.07 28.75
CA GLN A 847 -20.29 9.36 30.19
C GLN A 847 -21.26 8.45 30.96
N GLN A 848 -22.47 8.23 30.43
CA GLN A 848 -23.41 7.29 31.04
C GLN A 848 -22.88 5.86 31.03
N ALA A 849 -22.20 5.45 29.95
CA ALA A 849 -21.62 4.13 29.84
C ALA A 849 -20.56 3.93 30.95
N ILE A 850 -19.70 4.92 31.14
CA ILE A 850 -18.66 4.92 32.18
C ILE A 850 -19.29 4.86 33.57
N ASP A 851 -20.23 5.75 33.87
CA ASP A 851 -20.86 5.84 35.19
C ASP A 851 -21.57 4.53 35.57
N GLN A 852 -22.22 3.89 34.59
CA GLN A 852 -22.86 2.60 34.79
C GLN A 852 -21.84 1.46 34.91
N LEU A 853 -20.74 1.49 34.16
CA LEU A 853 -19.70 0.45 34.20
C LEU A 853 -18.95 0.45 35.55
N VAL A 854 -18.55 1.63 36.04
CA VAL A 854 -17.79 1.74 37.31
C VAL A 854 -18.67 1.80 38.57
N GLY A 855 -19.99 1.63 38.41
CA GLY A 855 -20.95 1.60 39.51
C GLY A 855 -21.17 2.96 40.22
N THR A 856 -20.79 4.08 39.60
CA THR A 856 -21.05 5.44 40.11
C THR A 856 -22.36 6.04 39.63
N ALA A 857 -23.17 5.28 38.90
CA ALA A 857 -24.51 5.68 38.49
C ALA A 857 -25.29 6.21 39.70
N HIS A 858 -25.32 7.55 39.85
CA HIS A 858 -26.48 8.18 40.43
C HIS A 858 -27.62 7.76 39.52
N ALA A 859 -28.66 7.16 40.12
CA ALA A 859 -29.95 7.10 39.46
C ALA A 859 -30.18 8.47 38.81
N PRO A 860 -30.62 8.54 37.54
CA PRO A 860 -30.84 9.82 36.87
C PRO A 860 -31.61 10.72 37.84
N PRO A 861 -31.30 12.03 37.95
CA PRO A 861 -32.18 12.92 38.70
C PRO A 861 -33.57 12.62 38.17
N PRO A 862 -34.56 12.27 39.01
CA PRO A 862 -35.84 11.81 38.53
C PRO A 862 -36.33 12.87 37.56
N THR A 863 -36.29 12.54 36.27
CA THR A 863 -36.89 13.37 35.24
C THR A 863 -38.30 13.55 35.73
N ASN A 864 -38.64 14.81 36.07
CA ASN A 864 -39.88 15.21 36.73
C ASN A 864 -40.93 14.13 36.62
N ASN A 865 -41.26 13.50 37.76
CA ASN A 865 -42.40 12.60 37.86
C ASN A 865 -43.51 13.18 36.96
N PRO A 866 -44.00 12.46 35.93
CA PRO A 866 -45.31 12.79 35.42
C PRO A 866 -46.23 12.80 36.65
N PRO A 867 -47.14 13.79 36.78
CA PRO A 867 -47.86 14.01 38.02
C PRO A 867 -48.41 12.69 38.51
N ALA A 868 -48.03 12.29 39.72
CA ALA A 868 -48.48 11.05 40.31
C ALA A 868 -50.01 11.15 40.43
N THR A 869 -50.74 10.55 39.48
CA THR A 869 -52.09 10.05 39.75
C THR A 869 -51.91 8.87 40.68
N THR A 870 -51.76 9.14 41.97
CA THR A 870 -51.75 8.12 43.00
C THR A 870 -53.11 7.43 43.01
N LEU A 871 -53.22 6.32 42.27
CA LEU A 871 -54.35 5.40 42.38
C LEU A 871 -54.34 4.83 43.80
N THR A 872 -55.44 5.00 44.52
CA THR A 872 -55.65 4.41 45.84
C THR A 872 -55.64 2.87 45.75
N PRO A 873 -55.33 2.13 46.84
CA PRO A 873 -55.39 0.66 46.83
C PRO A 873 -56.74 0.10 46.37
N ALA A 874 -57.84 0.83 46.63
CA ALA A 874 -59.17 0.50 46.13
C ALA A 874 -59.29 0.62 44.60
N GLN A 875 -58.67 1.65 44.00
CA GLN A 875 -58.65 1.84 42.55
C GLN A 875 -57.74 0.80 41.86
N VAL A 876 -56.65 0.38 42.50
CA VAL A 876 -55.79 -0.71 41.98
C VAL A 876 -56.55 -2.04 41.97
N ALA A 877 -57.30 -2.36 43.04
CA ALA A 877 -58.15 -3.53 43.08
C ALA A 877 -59.26 -3.49 42.01
N GLN A 878 -59.86 -2.32 41.80
CA GLN A 878 -60.88 -2.11 40.76
C GLN A 878 -60.31 -2.25 39.34
N ILE A 879 -59.10 -1.76 39.08
CA ILE A 879 -58.41 -1.93 37.79
C ILE A 879 -58.12 -3.41 37.54
N ALA A 880 -57.60 -4.12 38.53
CA ALA A 880 -57.29 -5.55 38.40
C ALA A 880 -58.56 -6.38 38.09
N ASP A 881 -59.68 -6.04 38.72
CA ASP A 881 -60.98 -6.68 38.47
C ASP A 881 -61.48 -6.38 37.04
N LEU A 882 -61.44 -5.12 36.60
CA LEU A 882 -61.83 -4.74 35.24
C LEU A 882 -60.95 -5.39 34.17
N VAL A 883 -59.63 -5.51 34.39
CA VAL A 883 -58.73 -6.24 33.49
C VAL A 883 -59.10 -7.72 33.41
N THR A 884 -59.46 -8.33 34.55
CA THR A 884 -59.91 -9.73 34.60
C THR A 884 -61.20 -9.91 33.80
N GLN A 885 -62.18 -9.01 33.99
CA GLN A 885 -63.44 -9.02 33.24
C GLN A 885 -63.22 -8.80 31.74
N ALA A 886 -62.35 -7.86 31.34
CA ALA A 886 -62.01 -7.62 29.94
C ALA A 886 -61.42 -8.86 29.28
N ASN A 887 -60.49 -9.54 29.93
CA ASN A 887 -59.88 -10.77 29.42
C ASN A 887 -60.90 -11.91 29.29
N MET A 888 -61.85 -12.01 30.23
CA MET A 888 -62.93 -13.00 30.18
C MET A 888 -63.85 -12.78 28.97
N HIS A 889 -64.30 -11.54 28.76
CA HIS A 889 -65.14 -11.19 27.61
C HIS A 889 -64.39 -11.30 26.28
N TYR A 890 -63.10 -10.95 26.25
CA TYR A 890 -62.26 -11.14 25.07
C TYR A 890 -62.09 -12.62 24.71
N ALA A 891 -61.85 -13.49 25.69
CA ALA A 891 -61.77 -14.93 25.47
C ALA A 891 -63.10 -15.52 24.98
N ALA A 892 -64.23 -15.08 25.54
CA ALA A 892 -65.57 -15.49 25.10
C ALA A 892 -65.86 -15.02 23.66
N ALA A 893 -65.50 -13.78 23.32
CA ALA A 893 -65.58 -13.28 21.94
C ALA A 893 -64.76 -14.14 20.99
N TYR A 894 -63.51 -14.44 21.33
CA TYR A 894 -62.63 -15.25 20.49
C TYR A 894 -63.12 -16.69 20.33
N ALA A 895 -63.73 -17.27 21.36
CA ALA A 895 -64.38 -18.59 21.28
C ALA A 895 -65.60 -18.56 20.34
N ALA A 896 -66.44 -17.52 20.41
CA ALA A 896 -67.58 -17.33 19.52
C ALA A 896 -67.14 -17.14 18.05
N LEU A 897 -66.04 -16.40 17.83
CA LEU A 897 -65.45 -16.22 16.50
C LEU A 897 -64.99 -17.54 15.89
N LYS A 898 -64.39 -18.44 16.68
CA LYS A 898 -63.94 -19.76 16.20
C LYS A 898 -65.07 -20.67 15.71
N ILE A 899 -66.28 -20.52 16.26
CA ILE A 899 -67.45 -21.30 15.86
C ILE A 899 -68.36 -20.56 14.87
N GLY A 900 -67.94 -19.38 14.39
CA GLY A 900 -68.67 -18.57 13.40
C GLY A 900 -69.90 -17.83 13.96
N ASP A 901 -70.03 -17.70 15.28
CA ASP A 901 -71.12 -16.93 15.90
C ASP A 901 -70.74 -15.45 16.01
N PHE A 902 -70.93 -14.74 14.89
CA PHE A 902 -70.59 -13.31 14.77
C PHE A 902 -71.45 -12.40 15.64
N THR A 903 -72.68 -12.82 15.99
CA THR A 903 -73.56 -12.03 16.86
C THR A 903 -73.04 -12.03 18.28
N THR A 904 -72.68 -13.21 18.81
CA THR A 904 -72.08 -13.33 20.14
C THR A 904 -70.71 -12.67 20.19
N PHE A 905 -69.88 -12.83 19.15
CA PHE A 905 -68.60 -12.10 19.04
C PHE A 905 -68.77 -10.58 19.16
N ALA A 906 -69.69 -10.00 18.38
CA ALA A 906 -69.91 -8.55 18.40
C ALA A 906 -70.40 -8.06 19.78
N ASN A 907 -71.29 -8.82 20.43
CA ASN A 907 -71.80 -8.48 21.75
C ASN A 907 -70.72 -8.56 22.84
N GLU A 908 -69.86 -9.59 22.80
CA GLU A 908 -68.77 -9.75 23.76
C GLU A 908 -67.67 -8.70 23.55
N MET A 909 -67.31 -8.38 22.30
CA MET A 909 -66.38 -7.30 21.99
C MET A 909 -66.90 -5.91 22.39
N ALA A 910 -68.23 -5.68 22.31
CA ALA A 910 -68.83 -4.44 22.80
C ALA A 910 -68.65 -4.29 24.32
N LYS A 911 -68.76 -5.38 25.09
CA LYS A 911 -68.49 -5.38 26.54
C LYS A 911 -67.03 -5.11 26.85
N VAL A 912 -66.09 -5.71 26.09
CA VAL A 912 -64.66 -5.38 26.20
C VAL A 912 -64.44 -3.88 25.99
N GLY A 913 -65.04 -3.28 24.97
CA GLY A 913 -64.96 -1.85 24.70
C GLY A 913 -65.48 -0.99 25.88
N GLN A 914 -66.60 -1.37 26.49
CA GLN A 914 -67.14 -0.68 27.66
C GLN A 914 -66.21 -0.77 28.87
N ILE A 915 -65.62 -1.94 29.13
CA ILE A 915 -64.69 -2.14 30.25
C ILE A 915 -63.39 -1.34 30.03
N LEU A 916 -62.90 -1.27 28.80
CA LEU A 916 -61.74 -0.43 28.46
C LEU A 916 -62.03 1.06 28.66
N GLN A 917 -63.25 1.52 28.37
CA GLN A 917 -63.67 2.89 28.69
C GLN A 917 -63.73 3.15 30.21
N GLN A 918 -64.19 2.17 30.99
CA GLN A 918 -64.16 2.26 32.46
C GLN A 918 -62.73 2.29 33.01
N LEU A 919 -61.84 1.47 32.46
CA LEU A 919 -60.40 1.50 32.78
C LEU A 919 -59.80 2.87 32.46
N GLN A 920 -60.08 3.42 31.28
CA GLN A 920 -59.61 4.76 30.88
C GLN A 920 -60.13 5.87 31.80
N ALA A 921 -61.38 5.78 32.26
CA ALA A 921 -61.96 6.73 33.21
C ALA A 921 -61.27 6.69 34.59
N ILE A 922 -60.77 5.52 35.01
CA ILE A 922 -60.03 5.35 36.27
C ILE A 922 -58.56 5.77 36.11
N THR A 923 -57.95 5.54 34.95
CA THR A 923 -56.52 5.84 34.69
C THR A 923 -56.28 7.26 34.15
N GLY A 924 -57.32 8.06 33.91
CA GLY A 924 -57.22 9.50 33.63
C GLY A 924 -56.77 9.88 32.21
N THR A 925 -56.88 8.98 31.23
CA THR A 925 -56.52 9.26 29.83
C THR A 925 -57.77 9.65 29.03
N THR A 926 -58.00 10.94 28.82
CA THR A 926 -59.10 11.45 27.95
C THR A 926 -58.74 11.25 26.47
N PRO A 927 -59.69 10.87 25.58
CA PRO A 927 -59.42 10.84 24.14
C PRO A 927 -59.43 12.26 23.55
N THR A 928 -58.43 12.58 22.74
CA THR A 928 -58.44 13.74 21.84
C THR A 928 -59.55 13.56 20.79
N PRO A 929 -60.48 14.52 20.61
CA PRO A 929 -61.51 14.40 19.58
C PRO A 929 -60.90 14.60 18.19
N GLY A 930 -60.73 13.50 17.44
CA GLY A 930 -60.44 13.54 16.01
C GLY A 930 -61.66 14.00 15.25
N GLY A 931 -61.63 15.24 14.75
CA GLY A 931 -62.60 15.75 13.80
C GLY A 931 -62.43 15.09 12.43
N ALA A 932 -63.38 14.23 12.07
CA ALA A 932 -63.70 13.92 10.68
C ALA A 932 -65.16 13.47 10.61
N THR A 933 -66.04 14.41 10.27
CA THR A 933 -67.45 14.17 9.95
C THR A 933 -67.53 13.52 8.55
N PRO A 934 -68.12 12.33 8.37
CA PRO A 934 -68.49 11.84 7.05
C PRO A 934 -69.91 12.32 6.73
N THR A 935 -70.04 13.16 5.72
CA THR A 935 -71.33 13.52 5.12
C THR A 935 -71.93 12.29 4.41
N PRO A 936 -73.23 11.97 4.57
CA PRO A 936 -73.86 10.86 3.89
C PRO A 936 -74.22 11.24 2.44
N SER A 937 -73.76 10.45 1.47
CA SER A 937 -74.28 10.49 0.09
C SER A 937 -75.14 9.23 -0.16
N PRO A 938 -76.39 9.36 -0.64
CA PRO A 938 -77.32 8.24 -0.74
C PRO A 938 -77.24 7.49 -2.08
N GLY A 939 -77.37 6.15 -2.00
CA GLY A 939 -78.25 5.36 -2.87
C GLY A 939 -77.76 4.87 -4.25
N ALA A 940 -77.38 3.58 -4.28
CA ALA A 940 -77.66 2.54 -5.30
C ALA A 940 -77.52 2.82 -6.81
N ARG A 941 -76.76 1.97 -7.55
CA ARG A 941 -77.30 0.80 -8.30
C ARG A 941 -76.21 0.04 -9.11
N ALA A 942 -76.28 -1.30 -9.03
CA ALA A 942 -75.98 -2.34 -10.03
C ALA A 942 -74.56 -2.54 -10.61
N SER A 943 -74.02 -3.75 -10.31
CA SER A 943 -73.16 -4.65 -11.11
C SER A 943 -73.57 -4.73 -12.61
N PRO A 944 -72.74 -5.24 -13.56
CA PRO A 944 -71.79 -6.36 -13.38
C PRO A 944 -70.44 -6.31 -14.13
N SER A 945 -69.58 -7.26 -13.75
CA SER A 945 -68.36 -7.74 -14.43
C SER A 945 -68.61 -8.13 -15.91
N PRO A 946 -67.57 -8.29 -16.74
CA PRO A 946 -66.55 -9.34 -16.58
C PRO A 946 -65.21 -8.86 -16.01
#